data_AF-A0A7L5A8M5-F1
#
_entry.id   AF-A0A7L5A8M5-F1
#
_cell.length_a   1.000
_cell.length_b   1.000
_cell.length_c   1.000
_cell.angle_alpha   90.00
_cell.angle_beta   90.00
_cell.angle_gamma   90.00
#
_symmetry.space_group_name_H-M   'P 1'
#
loop_
_entity.id
_entity.type
_entity.pdbx_description
1 polymer ?
#
loop_
_entity_poly.entity_id
_entity_poly.type
_entity_poly.pdbx_seq_one_letter_code
_entity_poly.pdbx_strand_id
1 'polypeptide(L)'
;MQKTHLAAAVFTLTLAGSLMAQKDGRLATLEGTAPPLAADGVPATVAISPGSFLMGADAATLPESVIKNFGVMSSRPEHGDYDELPAHPVQITKGFRIGVTEVSPAEFQQFDPTYVAGSATPAYAAGVSYAQAVAYCAWLTKKTGKPWRLPTEAEWEYVARSGGKSIFGASDTTPKADEANPWGVKNMEVGRPEWVADWYGPYQPGEQADPSGAASGYTRVVRGGGLDWRHTATKTSPDLNVPATAPFFVRPANRASMPPVYASKEGNIGFRVVQAGPVTTAPTPAQHFFFETAVKQTGLLAKAKLSGPDLSKPWYHTHEMFPNLQGKDMPGVGWKLGIASGIGINYHNSAIQILPNGDAIAAYYNTPDREDDPDQTVLIMRRRAGSEEWDMPEAFPQFADAALAAPVFWNDTTHPGKIWLFWGFPRLIGAGPFCYAISNDNGATWSPVIFPYFPNPIGRYVSQPINSIVRAKDGTIYIPTDSTGRDSDGNGSVSAVWATKDEGKTWYDTGGRTAGRHTTIVMAKNGDILGFGGKNSNIEGRMPLARSTDGGKTWTKSKTPFDQLLSGERPSVIRLASGRLFFVADYNPTNQKHIHKDGSYVALSDDDGATWTMKKLPSDVLTVGYTTATQGPDGIIHVVTSKNKPDYEIELNEAWVLDKNASGDTGASATVAKAKKFTEGKTVWSAGVASDGRVLLDGPESFFYANGKPMWSVDFKAGRKVGEEKYLLPDGTPVWTKRYSDDGTWTWDNFDRTGKRVATSHWRGKTLLDSDVPDPIIKKKNDKLAAPEGE
;
A
#
# COMPACT_ATOMS: atom_id res chain seq x y z
N MET A 1 69.79 38.31 -6.27
CA MET A 1 68.96 39.28 -5.52
C MET A 1 67.73 39.58 -6.35
N GLN A 2 66.56 39.45 -5.73
CA GLN A 2 65.23 39.35 -6.36
C GLN A 2 64.89 40.55 -7.26
N LYS A 3 64.28 40.25 -8.41
CA LYS A 3 63.55 41.20 -9.25
C LYS A 3 62.07 40.83 -9.26
N THR A 4 61.25 41.75 -8.79
CA THR A 4 59.81 41.84 -9.05
C THR A 4 59.58 42.55 -10.38
N HIS A 5 58.72 41.98 -11.25
CA HIS A 5 57.47 42.60 -11.73
C HIS A 5 56.77 41.73 -12.79
N LEU A 6 55.46 41.56 -12.57
CA LEU A 6 54.33 41.33 -13.49
C LEU A 6 54.48 40.42 -14.73
N ALA A 7 53.66 39.36 -14.77
CA ALA A 7 52.93 38.97 -15.99
C ALA A 7 51.68 38.16 -15.64
N ALA A 8 50.56 38.53 -16.26
CA ALA A 8 49.27 37.87 -16.18
C ALA A 8 49.32 36.45 -16.77
N ALA A 9 48.65 35.49 -16.11
CA ALA A 9 48.39 34.17 -16.65
C ALA A 9 46.89 33.87 -16.57
N VAL A 10 46.33 33.61 -17.74
CA VAL A 10 44.96 33.22 -18.05
C VAL A 10 44.58 31.97 -17.26
N PHE A 11 43.56 32.06 -16.42
CA PHE A 11 42.87 30.87 -15.89
C PHE A 11 41.70 30.53 -16.81
N THR A 12 41.84 29.41 -17.50
CA THR A 12 40.79 28.76 -18.27
C THR A 12 39.60 28.43 -17.36
N LEU A 13 38.43 28.91 -17.77
CA LEU A 13 37.13 28.64 -17.15
C LEU A 13 36.76 27.17 -17.42
N THR A 14 37.09 26.26 -16.50
CA THR A 14 36.44 24.95 -16.47
C THR A 14 35.14 25.06 -15.67
N LEU A 15 34.01 24.97 -16.38
CA LEU A 15 32.69 24.75 -15.82
C LEU A 15 32.72 23.47 -14.96
N ALA A 16 32.81 23.62 -13.63
CA ALA A 16 32.44 22.60 -12.68
C ALA A 16 31.04 22.94 -12.13
N GLY A 17 30.02 22.68 -12.94
CA GLY A 17 28.73 22.22 -12.38
C GLY A 17 28.97 20.80 -11.86
N SER A 18 28.36 20.34 -10.77
CA SER A 18 27.09 20.75 -10.19
C SER A 18 26.90 20.00 -8.87
N LEU A 19 26.57 20.77 -7.84
CA LEU A 19 25.48 20.55 -6.88
C LEU A 19 25.23 19.11 -6.39
N MET A 20 25.54 18.93 -5.10
CA MET A 20 25.16 17.79 -4.25
C MET A 20 23.66 17.83 -3.92
N ALA A 21 22.92 16.74 -4.18
CA ALA A 21 21.60 16.43 -3.59
C ALA A 21 21.28 14.91 -3.69
N GLN A 22 20.50 14.41 -2.71
CA GLN A 22 20.33 13.00 -2.25
C GLN A 22 21.64 12.33 -1.81
N LYS A 23 21.68 11.70 -0.62
CA LYS A 23 22.86 10.92 -0.24
C LYS A 23 22.74 9.61 -1.01
N ASP A 24 23.47 9.60 -2.12
CA ASP A 24 24.09 8.46 -2.76
C ASP A 24 23.11 7.34 -3.16
N GLY A 25 22.65 7.41 -4.41
CA GLY A 25 21.79 6.40 -5.00
C GLY A 25 21.31 6.86 -6.37
N ARG A 26 22.23 7.26 -7.25
CA ARG A 26 21.86 7.40 -8.67
C ARG A 26 21.42 6.02 -9.14
N LEU A 27 20.28 5.94 -9.83
CA LEU A 27 19.87 4.70 -10.47
C LEU A 27 20.99 4.29 -11.43
N ALA A 28 21.48 3.07 -11.29
CA ALA A 28 22.49 2.54 -12.20
C ALA A 28 21.96 2.59 -13.65
N THR A 29 22.81 2.98 -14.60
CA THR A 29 22.44 2.95 -16.01
C THR A 29 22.09 1.53 -16.42
N LEU A 30 20.87 1.34 -16.91
CA LEU A 30 20.41 0.06 -17.44
C LEU A 30 21.11 -0.23 -18.75
N GLU A 31 21.58 -1.48 -18.90
CA GLU A 31 22.17 -1.99 -20.13
C GLU A 31 21.19 -1.89 -21.31
N GLY A 32 21.74 -1.83 -22.51
CA GLY A 32 20.99 -1.78 -23.76
C GLY A 32 21.58 -0.80 -24.77
N THR A 33 21.36 -1.11 -26.03
CA THR A 33 21.82 -0.30 -27.16
C THR A 33 20.62 0.34 -27.83
N ALA A 34 20.57 1.67 -27.88
CA ALA A 34 19.48 2.37 -28.57
C ALA A 34 19.43 1.92 -30.03
N PRO A 35 18.29 1.39 -30.53
CA PRO A 35 18.19 1.04 -31.93
C PRO A 35 18.22 2.32 -32.76
N PRO A 36 18.88 2.30 -33.93
CA PRO A 36 18.91 3.47 -34.81
C PRO A 36 17.50 3.77 -35.33
N LEU A 37 17.17 5.05 -35.44
CA LEU A 37 15.91 5.48 -36.03
C LEU A 37 15.83 5.03 -37.50
N ALA A 38 14.83 4.20 -37.84
CA ALA A 38 14.59 3.79 -39.21
C ALA A 38 14.27 4.99 -40.12
N ALA A 39 14.55 4.87 -41.42
CA ALA A 39 14.36 5.97 -42.38
C ALA A 39 12.89 6.43 -42.51
N ASP A 40 11.93 5.53 -42.34
CA ASP A 40 10.50 5.84 -42.29
C ASP A 40 10.03 6.25 -40.88
N GLY A 41 10.94 6.18 -39.90
CA GLY A 41 10.68 6.43 -38.49
C GLY A 41 9.62 5.50 -37.90
N VAL A 42 9.50 4.27 -38.40
CA VAL A 42 8.62 3.23 -37.87
C VAL A 42 9.47 2.19 -37.15
N PRO A 43 9.08 1.74 -35.93
CA PRO A 43 9.80 0.69 -35.24
C PRO A 43 9.94 -0.59 -36.08
N ALA A 44 11.13 -1.18 -36.09
CA ALA A 44 11.37 -2.45 -36.77
C ALA A 44 10.53 -3.55 -36.11
N THR A 45 9.89 -4.41 -36.93
CA THR A 45 9.03 -5.49 -36.42
C THR A 45 9.32 -6.84 -37.04
N VAL A 46 9.14 -7.90 -36.24
CA VAL A 46 9.14 -9.30 -36.69
C VAL A 46 7.72 -9.86 -36.71
N ALA A 47 7.45 -10.81 -37.62
CA ALA A 47 6.17 -11.50 -37.67
C ALA A 47 6.16 -12.69 -36.71
N ILE A 48 5.12 -12.78 -35.89
CA ILE A 48 4.88 -13.86 -34.93
C ILE A 48 3.69 -14.68 -35.43
N SER A 49 3.88 -15.99 -35.53
CA SER A 49 2.81 -16.91 -35.94
C SER A 49 1.83 -17.17 -34.80
N PRO A 50 0.55 -17.47 -35.08
CA PRO A 50 -0.36 -17.97 -34.05
C PRO A 50 0.16 -19.26 -33.40
N GLY A 51 -0.30 -19.56 -32.19
CA GLY A 51 0.04 -20.80 -31.49
C GLY A 51 -0.47 -20.81 -30.06
N SER A 52 0.01 -21.76 -29.27
CA SER A 52 -0.43 -21.93 -27.88
C SER A 52 0.74 -22.02 -26.92
N PHE A 53 0.51 -21.61 -25.68
CA PHE A 53 1.48 -21.71 -24.59
C PHE A 53 0.77 -21.86 -23.24
N LEU A 54 1.54 -22.14 -22.19
CA LEU A 54 1.05 -22.10 -20.82
C LEU A 54 1.42 -20.73 -20.23
N MET A 55 0.41 -19.93 -19.93
CA MET A 55 0.57 -18.60 -19.33
C MET A 55 0.66 -18.71 -17.80
N GLY A 56 1.53 -17.91 -17.18
CA GLY A 56 1.76 -17.92 -15.73
C GLY A 56 2.79 -18.97 -15.26
N ALA A 57 2.87 -19.14 -13.94
CA ALA A 57 3.78 -20.11 -13.30
C ALA A 57 3.02 -21.37 -12.89
N ASP A 58 3.64 -22.53 -13.10
CA ASP A 58 3.10 -23.79 -12.62
C ASP A 58 3.52 -24.05 -11.15
N ALA A 59 3.06 -25.16 -10.57
CA ALA A 59 3.45 -25.54 -9.22
C ALA A 59 4.87 -26.14 -9.13
N ALA A 60 5.71 -26.03 -10.17
CA ALA A 60 7.07 -26.57 -10.12
C ALA A 60 7.96 -25.70 -9.23
N THR A 61 8.87 -26.31 -8.48
CA THR A 61 9.81 -25.55 -7.64
C THR A 61 10.83 -24.82 -8.52
N LEU A 62 10.98 -23.52 -8.31
CA LEU A 62 11.99 -22.70 -8.96
C LEU A 62 13.40 -23.12 -8.49
N PRO A 63 14.41 -23.20 -9.38
CA PRO A 63 15.79 -23.51 -9.01
C PRO A 63 16.37 -22.50 -8.02
N GLU A 64 17.30 -22.96 -7.17
CA GLU A 64 17.97 -22.09 -6.18
C GLU A 64 18.65 -20.86 -6.82
N SER A 65 19.16 -20.98 -8.05
CA SER A 65 19.77 -19.88 -8.80
C SER A 65 18.80 -18.74 -9.13
N VAL A 66 17.49 -18.99 -9.08
CA VAL A 66 16.45 -18.00 -9.31
C VAL A 66 15.99 -17.36 -8.00
N ILE A 67 15.92 -18.15 -6.92
CA ILE A 67 15.33 -17.72 -5.65
C ILE A 67 16.34 -17.22 -4.60
N LYS A 68 17.65 -17.52 -4.73
CA LYS A 68 18.69 -17.10 -3.75
C LYS A 68 19.57 -15.94 -4.25
N ASN A 69 20.06 -15.11 -3.31
CA ASN A 69 21.21 -14.20 -3.43
C ASN A 69 21.14 -12.97 -4.38
N PHE A 70 19.96 -12.47 -4.76
CA PHE A 70 19.85 -11.28 -5.63
C PHE A 70 19.19 -10.02 -5.02
N GLY A 71 19.10 -9.91 -3.69
CA GLY A 71 19.15 -8.61 -2.99
C GLY A 71 18.00 -7.61 -3.21
N VAL A 72 16.75 -8.06 -3.40
CA VAL A 72 15.56 -7.17 -3.40
C VAL A 72 14.35 -7.75 -2.65
N MET A 73 14.36 -9.05 -2.31
CA MET A 73 13.39 -9.71 -1.42
C MET A 73 14.18 -10.40 -0.33
N SER A 74 13.60 -10.51 0.86
CA SER A 74 14.14 -11.35 1.93
C SER A 74 13.88 -12.84 1.68
N SER A 75 12.81 -13.18 0.98
CA SER A 75 12.44 -14.54 0.57
C SER A 75 11.69 -14.53 -0.76
N ARG A 76 12.11 -15.34 -1.74
CA ARG A 76 11.31 -15.58 -2.97
C ARG A 76 10.36 -16.79 -2.77
N PRO A 77 9.16 -16.77 -3.37
CA PRO A 77 8.29 -17.94 -3.44
C PRO A 77 8.99 -19.14 -4.11
N GLU A 78 8.65 -20.36 -3.67
CA GLU A 78 9.20 -21.59 -4.25
C GLU A 78 8.61 -21.90 -5.64
N HIS A 79 7.43 -21.37 -6.02
CA HIS A 79 6.65 -21.85 -7.16
C HIS A 79 6.09 -20.75 -8.09
N GLY A 80 6.77 -19.59 -8.15
CA GLY A 80 6.23 -18.38 -8.77
C GLY A 80 5.41 -17.55 -7.78
N ASP A 81 5.18 -16.29 -8.12
CA ASP A 81 4.44 -15.36 -7.25
C ASP A 81 2.93 -15.62 -7.27
N TYR A 82 2.21 -15.14 -6.26
CA TYR A 82 0.79 -15.40 -6.05
C TYR A 82 -0.08 -14.98 -7.23
N ASP A 83 0.33 -13.96 -7.99
CA ASP A 83 -0.42 -13.40 -9.11
C ASP A 83 -0.03 -13.97 -10.47
N GLU A 84 0.95 -14.88 -10.49
CA GLU A 84 1.31 -15.72 -11.64
C GLU A 84 0.44 -16.98 -11.72
N LEU A 85 -0.41 -17.19 -10.71
CA LEU A 85 -1.26 -18.36 -10.53
C LEU A 85 -2.75 -18.06 -10.85
N PRO A 86 -3.50 -19.05 -11.36
CA PRO A 86 -3.01 -20.35 -11.83
C PRO A 86 -2.34 -20.25 -13.22
N ALA A 87 -1.35 -21.11 -13.47
CA ALA A 87 -0.93 -21.39 -14.84
C ALA A 87 -2.11 -21.97 -15.64
N HIS A 88 -2.28 -21.48 -16.88
CA HIS A 88 -3.43 -21.84 -17.70
C HIS A 88 -3.11 -21.85 -19.21
N PRO A 89 -3.75 -22.71 -20.01
CA PRO A 89 -3.53 -22.76 -21.46
C PRO A 89 -4.06 -21.50 -22.15
N VAL A 90 -3.22 -20.89 -22.98
CA VAL A 90 -3.60 -19.74 -23.81
C VAL A 90 -3.31 -20.04 -25.27
N GLN A 91 -4.29 -19.74 -26.13
CA GLN A 91 -4.16 -19.76 -27.58
C GLN A 91 -4.12 -18.32 -28.12
N ILE A 92 -3.06 -18.00 -28.86
CA ILE A 92 -3.00 -16.83 -29.73
C ILE A 92 -3.55 -17.24 -31.10
N THR A 93 -4.72 -16.73 -31.49
CA THR A 93 -5.46 -17.23 -32.66
C THR A 93 -5.03 -16.61 -33.98
N LYS A 94 -4.41 -15.42 -33.93
CA LYS A 94 -3.98 -14.66 -35.12
C LYS A 94 -2.52 -14.27 -35.01
N GLY A 95 -1.81 -14.34 -36.13
CA GLY A 95 -0.46 -13.81 -36.23
C GLY A 95 -0.46 -12.29 -36.15
N PHE A 96 0.60 -11.72 -35.61
CA PHE A 96 0.80 -10.29 -35.47
C PHE A 96 2.26 -9.93 -35.77
N ARG A 97 2.57 -8.63 -35.86
CA ARG A 97 3.97 -8.17 -35.85
C ARG A 97 4.25 -7.46 -34.54
N ILE A 98 5.42 -7.66 -33.96
CA ILE A 98 5.86 -7.01 -32.72
C ILE A 98 7.18 -6.30 -32.95
N GLY A 99 7.38 -5.18 -32.25
CA GLY A 99 8.66 -4.46 -32.21
C GLY A 99 9.82 -5.40 -31.85
N VAL A 100 10.93 -5.30 -32.60
CA VAL A 100 12.16 -6.06 -32.33
C VAL A 100 12.70 -5.71 -30.94
N THR A 101 12.56 -4.45 -30.54
CA THR A 101 12.91 -3.90 -29.23
C THR A 101 11.74 -3.05 -28.71
N GLU A 102 11.89 -2.55 -27.49
CA GLU A 102 11.15 -1.41 -26.97
C GLU A 102 11.34 -0.16 -27.85
N VAL A 103 10.42 0.79 -27.74
CA VAL A 103 10.48 2.06 -28.47
C VAL A 103 11.70 2.86 -28.00
N SER A 104 12.53 3.33 -28.92
CA SER A 104 13.70 4.16 -28.60
C SER A 104 13.34 5.61 -28.29
N PRO A 105 14.23 6.39 -27.64
CA PRO A 105 14.01 7.82 -27.45
C PRO A 105 13.80 8.57 -28.76
N ALA A 106 14.56 8.24 -29.81
CA ALA A 106 14.46 8.88 -31.12
C ALA A 106 13.12 8.55 -31.80
N GLU A 107 12.63 7.32 -31.66
CA GLU A 107 11.31 6.93 -32.17
C GLU A 107 10.19 7.66 -31.43
N PHE A 108 10.26 7.74 -30.09
CA PHE A 108 9.28 8.43 -29.26
C PHE A 108 9.27 9.94 -29.52
N GLN A 109 10.43 10.56 -29.75
CA GLN A 109 10.57 11.99 -30.05
C GLN A 109 9.88 12.43 -31.33
N GLN A 110 9.58 11.52 -32.26
CA GLN A 110 8.75 11.84 -33.42
C GLN A 110 7.29 12.13 -33.05
N PHE A 111 6.80 11.54 -31.95
CA PHE A 111 5.48 11.78 -31.39
C PHE A 111 5.51 12.96 -30.40
N ASP A 112 6.48 12.97 -29.50
CA ASP A 112 6.67 14.01 -28.49
C ASP A 112 8.11 14.57 -28.54
N PRO A 113 8.35 15.66 -29.30
CA PRO A 113 9.67 16.28 -29.42
C PRO A 113 10.25 16.81 -28.10
N THR A 114 9.42 16.93 -27.05
CA THR A 114 9.85 17.42 -25.73
C THR A 114 10.38 16.32 -24.83
N TYR A 115 10.24 15.04 -25.23
CA TYR A 115 10.73 13.90 -24.46
C TYR A 115 12.25 13.92 -24.34
N VAL A 116 12.72 13.73 -23.10
CA VAL A 116 14.15 13.60 -22.76
C VAL A 116 14.35 12.30 -22.01
N ALA A 117 15.19 11.42 -22.53
CA ALA A 117 15.52 10.16 -21.88
C ALA A 117 16.21 10.38 -20.53
N GLY A 118 15.84 9.57 -19.53
CA GLY A 118 16.50 9.55 -18.24
C GLY A 118 17.95 9.07 -18.36
N SER A 119 18.84 9.59 -17.51
CA SER A 119 20.27 9.23 -17.54
C SER A 119 20.54 7.76 -17.19
N ALA A 120 19.68 7.17 -16.37
CA ALA A 120 19.74 5.74 -16.05
C ALA A 120 19.08 4.86 -17.13
N THR A 121 18.32 5.50 -18.02
CA THR A 121 17.45 4.86 -18.99
C THR A 121 17.70 5.34 -20.44
N PRO A 122 18.95 5.53 -20.91
CA PRO A 122 19.22 6.26 -22.16
C PRO A 122 18.86 5.51 -23.45
N ALA A 123 18.85 4.17 -23.44
CA ALA A 123 18.69 3.36 -24.65
C ALA A 123 17.25 3.30 -25.21
N TYR A 124 16.23 3.38 -24.34
CA TYR A 124 14.83 3.16 -24.68
C TYR A 124 13.94 4.22 -24.00
N ALA A 125 12.80 4.54 -24.61
CA ALA A 125 11.81 5.43 -24.02
C ALA A 125 11.28 4.81 -22.72
N ALA A 126 11.39 5.54 -21.60
CA ALA A 126 11.06 5.05 -20.27
C ALA A 126 10.60 6.20 -19.37
N GLY A 127 9.91 5.85 -18.29
CA GLY A 127 9.34 6.86 -17.38
C GLY A 127 8.10 7.54 -17.94
N VAL A 128 7.52 6.98 -19.01
CA VAL A 128 6.30 7.46 -19.65
C VAL A 128 5.08 6.79 -19.03
N SER A 129 3.97 7.52 -18.95
CA SER A 129 2.68 6.96 -18.52
C SER A 129 2.13 5.97 -19.54
N TYR A 130 1.24 5.08 -19.08
CA TYR A 130 0.45 4.21 -19.96
C TYR A 130 -0.30 5.03 -21.03
N ALA A 131 -0.86 6.18 -20.63
CA ALA A 131 -1.58 7.06 -21.55
C ALA A 131 -0.66 7.62 -22.67
N GLN A 132 0.58 7.98 -22.35
CA GLN A 132 1.57 8.40 -23.34
C GLN A 132 1.96 7.25 -24.29
N ALA A 133 2.13 6.04 -23.78
CA ALA A 133 2.43 4.85 -24.58
C ALA A 133 1.29 4.50 -25.56
N VAL A 134 0.03 4.56 -25.09
CA VAL A 134 -1.15 4.38 -25.95
C VAL A 134 -1.28 5.51 -26.97
N ALA A 135 -1.03 6.76 -26.58
CA ALA A 135 -1.07 7.91 -27.49
C ALA A 135 -0.01 7.80 -28.60
N TYR A 136 1.19 7.29 -28.28
CA TYR A 136 2.21 6.96 -29.28
C TYR A 136 1.70 5.93 -30.29
N CYS A 137 1.07 4.85 -29.84
CA CYS A 137 0.50 3.82 -30.73
C CYS A 137 -0.58 4.39 -31.64
N ALA A 138 -1.46 5.26 -31.11
CA ALA A 138 -2.49 5.93 -31.89
C ALA A 138 -1.89 6.89 -32.93
N TRP A 139 -0.85 7.63 -32.56
CA TRP A 139 -0.09 8.47 -33.48
C TRP A 139 0.57 7.65 -34.60
N LEU A 140 1.18 6.50 -34.26
CA LEU A 140 1.82 5.61 -35.22
C LEU A 140 0.79 4.99 -36.19
N THR A 141 -0.41 4.67 -35.69
CA THR A 141 -1.57 4.25 -36.50
C THR A 141 -1.93 5.30 -37.53
N LYS A 142 -2.06 6.57 -37.11
CA LYS A 142 -2.36 7.68 -38.01
C LYS A 142 -1.24 7.93 -39.02
N LYS A 143 0.02 7.84 -38.60
CA LYS A 143 1.20 8.06 -39.45
C LYS A 143 1.31 7.01 -40.56
N THR A 144 1.05 5.75 -40.23
CA THR A 144 1.34 4.62 -41.14
C THR A 144 0.12 4.08 -41.88
N GLY A 145 -1.10 4.43 -41.44
CA GLY A 145 -2.34 3.84 -41.95
C GLY A 145 -2.54 2.36 -41.58
N LYS A 146 -1.70 1.82 -40.69
CA LYS A 146 -1.76 0.44 -40.19
C LYS A 146 -2.17 0.43 -38.72
N PRO A 147 -2.84 -0.62 -38.21
CA PRO A 147 -3.26 -0.64 -36.82
C PRO A 147 -2.07 -0.95 -35.89
N TRP A 148 -1.81 -0.06 -34.92
CA TRP A 148 -0.77 -0.21 -33.89
C TRP A 148 -1.36 -0.07 -32.49
N ARG A 149 -0.90 -0.91 -31.56
CA ARG A 149 -1.27 -0.88 -30.14
C ARG A 149 -0.14 -1.43 -29.27
N LEU A 150 -0.32 -1.35 -27.95
CA LEU A 150 0.49 -2.14 -27.02
C LEU A 150 0.19 -3.64 -27.20
N PRO A 151 1.17 -4.54 -26.97
CA PRO A 151 0.89 -5.97 -26.88
C PRO A 151 -0.10 -6.22 -25.74
N THR A 152 -0.93 -7.25 -25.88
CA THR A 152 -1.60 -7.83 -24.71
C THR A 152 -0.57 -8.53 -23.83
N GLU A 153 -0.88 -8.72 -22.55
CA GLU A 153 -0.05 -9.47 -21.61
C GLU A 153 0.24 -10.88 -22.16
N ALA A 154 -0.78 -11.54 -22.72
CA ALA A 154 -0.63 -12.85 -23.32
C ALA A 154 0.25 -12.86 -24.57
N GLU A 155 0.11 -11.89 -25.48
CA GLU A 155 1.02 -11.75 -26.63
C GLU A 155 2.46 -11.51 -26.17
N TRP A 156 2.65 -10.70 -25.14
CA TRP A 156 3.96 -10.43 -24.57
C TRP A 156 4.57 -11.70 -23.99
N GLU A 157 3.85 -12.46 -23.16
CA GLU A 157 4.37 -13.71 -22.56
C GLU A 157 4.64 -14.78 -23.62
N TYR A 158 3.74 -14.89 -24.60
CA TYR A 158 3.90 -15.80 -25.73
C TYR A 158 5.20 -15.53 -26.48
N VAL A 159 5.48 -14.26 -26.77
CA VAL A 159 6.72 -13.85 -27.44
C VAL A 159 7.94 -14.06 -26.55
N ALA A 160 7.88 -13.73 -25.27
CA ALA A 160 8.98 -13.95 -24.32
C ALA A 160 9.34 -15.45 -24.26
N ARG A 161 8.34 -16.32 -24.14
CA ARG A 161 8.55 -17.77 -24.12
C ARG A 161 9.08 -18.33 -25.43
N SER A 162 8.73 -17.72 -26.57
CA SER A 162 9.23 -18.08 -27.91
C SER A 162 9.13 -19.58 -28.24
N GLY A 163 8.05 -20.22 -27.77
CA GLY A 163 7.81 -21.66 -27.92
C GLY A 163 8.50 -22.56 -26.89
N GLY A 164 9.33 -21.99 -26.02
CA GLY A 164 10.01 -22.67 -24.93
C GLY A 164 9.12 -22.87 -23.69
N LYS A 165 9.55 -23.82 -22.84
CA LYS A 165 8.88 -24.19 -21.58
C LYS A 165 9.81 -24.06 -20.37
N SER A 166 11.03 -23.59 -20.58
CA SER A 166 11.99 -23.35 -19.52
C SER A 166 11.60 -22.12 -18.70
N ILE A 167 12.28 -21.95 -17.58
CA ILE A 167 12.04 -20.84 -16.64
C ILE A 167 12.27 -19.46 -17.26
N PHE A 168 13.17 -19.35 -18.24
CA PHE A 168 13.42 -18.17 -19.06
C PHE A 168 12.98 -18.38 -20.51
N GLY A 169 11.79 -18.98 -20.68
CA GLY A 169 11.20 -19.22 -21.99
C GLY A 169 11.93 -20.32 -22.77
N ALA A 170 12.72 -19.93 -23.76
CA ALA A 170 13.52 -20.83 -24.59
C ALA A 170 14.90 -21.16 -24.00
N SER A 171 15.22 -20.64 -22.80
CA SER A 171 16.52 -20.79 -22.14
C SER A 171 16.36 -21.22 -20.67
N ASP A 172 17.35 -21.97 -20.17
CA ASP A 172 17.50 -22.30 -18.74
C ASP A 172 18.41 -21.32 -17.99
N THR A 173 19.05 -20.39 -18.70
CA THR A 173 19.85 -19.30 -18.13
C THR A 173 19.23 -17.94 -18.43
N THR A 174 19.44 -16.97 -17.52
CA THR A 174 18.99 -15.59 -17.69
C THR A 174 19.38 -15.05 -19.08
N PRO A 175 18.43 -14.52 -19.88
CA PRO A 175 18.73 -13.88 -21.15
C PRO A 175 19.68 -12.69 -20.97
N LYS A 176 20.34 -12.25 -22.04
CA LYS A 176 21.21 -11.07 -22.02
C LYS A 176 20.55 -9.92 -22.75
N ALA A 177 20.83 -8.69 -22.30
CA ALA A 177 20.37 -7.50 -22.99
C ALA A 177 20.85 -7.49 -24.46
N ASP A 178 19.99 -7.03 -25.36
CA ASP A 178 20.16 -6.95 -26.81
C ASP A 178 20.32 -8.31 -27.55
N GLU A 179 20.27 -9.44 -26.84
CA GLU A 179 20.19 -10.78 -27.42
C GLU A 179 18.75 -11.08 -27.84
N ALA A 180 18.58 -11.61 -29.06
CA ALA A 180 17.27 -11.95 -29.58
C ALA A 180 16.87 -13.35 -29.12
N ASN A 181 15.62 -13.53 -28.73
CA ASN A 181 15.01 -14.84 -28.57
C ASN A 181 14.91 -15.56 -29.93
N PRO A 182 14.57 -16.87 -29.97
CA PRO A 182 14.40 -17.64 -31.21
C PRO A 182 13.47 -17.04 -32.28
N TRP A 183 12.61 -16.09 -31.92
CA TRP A 183 11.70 -15.39 -32.85
C TRP A 183 12.22 -14.03 -33.31
N GLY A 184 13.44 -13.65 -32.93
CA GLY A 184 14.09 -12.41 -33.35
C GLY A 184 13.70 -11.19 -32.53
N VAL A 185 13.07 -11.36 -31.37
CA VAL A 185 12.67 -10.27 -30.47
C VAL A 185 13.68 -10.16 -29.33
N LYS A 186 14.11 -8.93 -29.03
CA LYS A 186 15.11 -8.63 -27.99
C LYS A 186 14.43 -8.09 -26.73
N ASN A 187 15.14 -8.20 -25.60
CA ASN A 187 14.78 -7.55 -24.33
C ASN A 187 13.38 -7.87 -23.82
N MET A 188 12.83 -9.06 -24.07
CA MET A 188 11.51 -9.43 -23.52
C MET A 188 11.62 -9.58 -21.99
N GLU A 189 12.54 -10.38 -21.47
CA GLU A 189 12.61 -10.61 -20.02
C GLU A 189 13.66 -9.76 -19.30
N VAL A 190 14.52 -9.11 -20.08
CA VAL A 190 15.68 -8.33 -19.61
C VAL A 190 15.64 -6.94 -20.17
N GLY A 191 16.34 -6.02 -19.50
CA GLY A 191 16.27 -4.61 -19.83
C GLY A 191 15.27 -3.94 -18.90
N ARG A 192 14.07 -3.64 -19.40
CA ARG A 192 13.14 -2.76 -18.70
C ARG A 192 11.73 -3.31 -18.62
N PRO A 193 11.02 -3.00 -17.52
CA PRO A 193 9.59 -3.27 -17.44
C PRO A 193 8.82 -2.50 -18.52
N GLU A 194 7.76 -3.10 -19.04
CA GLU A 194 6.99 -2.60 -20.17
C GLU A 194 5.49 -2.56 -19.88
N TRP A 195 4.86 -1.46 -20.25
CA TRP A 195 3.41 -1.39 -20.32
C TRP A 195 2.87 -2.37 -21.37
N VAL A 196 1.91 -3.20 -20.95
CA VAL A 196 1.06 -4.00 -21.85
C VAL A 196 -0.38 -3.48 -21.81
N ALA A 197 -1.22 -3.90 -22.75
CA ALA A 197 -2.55 -3.33 -22.94
C ALA A 197 -3.52 -3.53 -21.75
N ASP A 198 -3.28 -4.57 -20.95
CA ASP A 198 -4.24 -5.17 -20.03
C ASP A 198 -4.39 -4.38 -18.71
N TRP A 199 -5.62 -4.36 -18.19
CA TRP A 199 -5.82 -4.04 -16.77
C TRP A 199 -5.36 -5.21 -15.92
N TYR A 200 -4.72 -4.90 -14.80
CA TYR A 200 -4.30 -5.91 -13.85
C TYR A 200 -5.51 -6.59 -13.20
N GLY A 201 -5.38 -7.90 -12.99
CA GLY A 201 -6.38 -8.73 -12.32
C GLY A 201 -5.90 -10.17 -12.18
N PRO A 202 -6.56 -10.97 -11.32
CA PRO A 202 -6.20 -12.36 -11.10
C PRO A 202 -6.45 -13.20 -12.35
N TYR A 203 -5.55 -14.15 -12.62
CA TYR A 203 -5.74 -15.11 -13.69
C TYR A 203 -6.98 -15.97 -13.46
N GLN A 204 -7.68 -16.27 -14.56
CA GLN A 204 -8.82 -17.17 -14.56
C GLN A 204 -8.34 -18.57 -14.97
N PRO A 205 -8.78 -19.64 -14.28
CA PRO A 205 -8.42 -21.00 -14.68
C PRO A 205 -9.07 -21.37 -16.01
N GLY A 206 -8.51 -22.39 -16.67
CA GLY A 206 -9.07 -22.95 -17.90
C GLY A 206 -8.44 -22.38 -19.17
N GLU A 207 -8.83 -22.94 -20.32
CA GLU A 207 -8.31 -22.54 -21.63
C GLU A 207 -8.88 -21.18 -22.06
N GLN A 208 -8.01 -20.31 -22.57
CA GLN A 208 -8.37 -18.99 -23.04
C GLN A 208 -7.83 -18.73 -24.44
N ALA A 209 -8.58 -17.98 -25.25
CA ALA A 209 -8.15 -17.56 -26.58
C ALA A 209 -8.01 -16.02 -26.61
N ASP A 210 -6.82 -15.54 -26.97
CA ASP A 210 -6.46 -14.11 -27.03
C ASP A 210 -6.95 -13.30 -25.81
N PRO A 211 -6.62 -13.67 -24.56
CA PRO A 211 -7.14 -12.98 -23.38
C PRO A 211 -6.66 -11.52 -23.30
N SER A 212 -7.47 -10.67 -22.69
CA SER A 212 -7.30 -9.21 -22.68
C SER A 212 -7.30 -8.59 -21.28
N GLY A 213 -7.06 -9.42 -20.26
CA GLY A 213 -7.08 -9.01 -18.86
C GLY A 213 -8.45 -8.56 -18.37
N ALA A 214 -8.46 -7.82 -17.26
CA ALA A 214 -9.68 -7.35 -16.63
C ALA A 214 -10.35 -6.20 -17.39
N ALA A 215 -11.66 -6.02 -17.20
CA ALA A 215 -12.43 -4.95 -17.85
C ALA A 215 -12.04 -3.55 -17.36
N SER A 216 -11.64 -3.45 -16.09
CA SER A 216 -11.17 -2.23 -15.41
C SER A 216 -10.37 -2.61 -14.16
N GLY A 217 -9.60 -1.66 -13.62
CA GLY A 217 -8.88 -1.85 -12.36
C GLY A 217 -8.21 -0.57 -11.89
N TYR A 218 -7.41 -0.68 -10.83
CA TYR A 218 -6.61 0.42 -10.28
C TYR A 218 -5.24 0.54 -10.97
N THR A 219 -4.72 -0.56 -11.51
CA THR A 219 -3.38 -0.66 -12.11
C THR A 219 -3.40 -1.36 -13.47
N ARG A 220 -2.44 -1.02 -14.33
CA ARG A 220 -2.15 -1.75 -15.57
C ARG A 220 -1.05 -2.75 -15.33
N VAL A 221 -1.05 -3.83 -16.10
CA VAL A 221 0.01 -4.83 -16.07
C VAL A 221 1.31 -4.23 -16.61
N VAL A 222 2.41 -4.56 -15.97
CA VAL A 222 3.78 -4.28 -16.42
C VAL A 222 4.55 -5.59 -16.49
N ARG A 223 5.32 -5.81 -17.56
CA ARG A 223 6.04 -7.07 -17.83
C ARG A 223 7.54 -6.85 -18.06
N GLY A 224 8.40 -7.81 -17.77
CA GLY A 224 9.82 -7.75 -18.17
C GLY A 224 10.79 -7.08 -17.20
N GLY A 225 10.59 -7.23 -15.89
CA GLY A 225 11.56 -6.81 -14.87
C GLY A 225 10.91 -6.24 -13.61
N GLY A 226 11.74 -5.95 -12.60
CA GLY A 226 11.30 -5.38 -11.33
C GLY A 226 11.13 -3.85 -11.39
N LEU A 227 10.13 -3.33 -10.66
CA LEU A 227 9.83 -1.89 -10.57
C LEU A 227 10.62 -1.20 -9.45
N ASP A 228 10.99 -1.97 -8.43
CA ASP A 228 11.72 -1.48 -7.27
C ASP A 228 13.24 -1.37 -7.54
N TRP A 229 13.95 -0.69 -6.65
CA TRP A 229 15.41 -0.69 -6.59
C TRP A 229 15.91 -1.33 -5.29
N ARG A 230 17.18 -1.76 -5.30
CA ARG A 230 17.95 -2.21 -4.12
C ARG A 230 19.12 -1.29 -3.84
N HIS A 231 19.46 -1.11 -2.56
CA HIS A 231 20.71 -0.47 -2.17
C HIS A 231 21.87 -1.45 -2.34
N THR A 232 22.97 -1.01 -2.96
CA THR A 232 24.23 -1.78 -3.02
C THR A 232 25.21 -1.45 -1.90
N ALA A 233 24.78 -0.67 -0.90
CA ALA A 233 25.62 -0.21 0.20
C ALA A 233 26.33 -1.39 0.87
N THR A 234 27.61 -1.53 0.58
CA THR A 234 28.57 -2.32 1.36
C THR A 234 29.56 -1.33 1.97
N LYS A 235 30.37 -1.76 2.96
CA LYS A 235 31.42 -0.89 3.54
C LYS A 235 32.42 -0.33 2.50
N THR A 236 32.41 -0.80 1.25
CA THR A 236 33.43 -0.53 0.22
C THR A 236 32.89 -0.05 -1.14
N SER A 237 31.58 0.11 -1.33
CA SER A 237 31.01 0.62 -2.60
C SER A 237 30.18 1.88 -2.35
N PRO A 238 30.17 2.88 -3.26
CA PRO A 238 29.26 4.00 -3.16
C PRO A 238 27.81 3.49 -3.18
N ASP A 239 26.92 4.14 -2.42
CA ASP A 239 25.50 3.79 -2.42
C ASP A 239 24.95 3.99 -3.85
N LEU A 240 24.70 2.90 -4.56
CA LEU A 240 23.98 2.90 -5.83
C LEU A 240 22.62 2.25 -5.59
N ASN A 241 21.60 2.86 -6.17
CA ASN A 241 20.31 2.22 -6.31
C ASN A 241 20.38 1.41 -7.60
N VAL A 242 20.41 0.09 -7.48
CA VAL A 242 20.37 -0.79 -8.64
C VAL A 242 18.92 -1.21 -8.84
N PRO A 243 18.38 -1.14 -10.06
CA PRO A 243 17.08 -1.71 -10.35
C PRO A 243 16.99 -3.13 -9.80
N ALA A 244 15.79 -3.59 -9.45
CA ALA A 244 15.54 -4.92 -8.97
C ALA A 244 15.78 -5.98 -10.08
N THR A 245 17.02 -6.12 -10.54
CA THR A 245 17.46 -7.10 -11.53
C THR A 245 17.86 -8.36 -10.77
N ALA A 246 16.88 -9.24 -10.59
CA ALA A 246 17.08 -10.60 -10.11
C ALA A 246 16.61 -11.56 -11.19
N PRO A 247 17.23 -12.75 -11.33
CA PRO A 247 16.73 -13.77 -12.24
C PRO A 247 15.23 -14.07 -12.01
N PHE A 248 14.74 -13.94 -10.79
CA PHE A 248 13.32 -14.06 -10.47
C PHE A 248 12.40 -13.17 -11.35
N PHE A 249 12.75 -11.89 -11.50
CA PHE A 249 11.95 -10.92 -12.28
C PHE A 249 12.16 -11.03 -13.79
N VAL A 250 13.16 -11.80 -14.21
CA VAL A 250 13.54 -12.04 -15.60
C VAL A 250 12.84 -13.28 -16.15
N ARG A 251 11.78 -13.76 -15.49
CA ARG A 251 10.97 -14.87 -16.00
C ARG A 251 9.87 -14.33 -16.90
N PRO A 252 9.48 -15.04 -17.99
CA PRO A 252 8.33 -14.68 -18.77
C PRO A 252 7.06 -14.57 -17.93
N ALA A 253 6.90 -15.41 -16.90
CA ALA A 253 5.72 -15.42 -16.04
C ALA A 253 5.61 -14.19 -15.12
N ASN A 254 6.73 -13.53 -14.79
CA ASN A 254 6.75 -12.41 -13.85
C ASN A 254 5.89 -11.25 -14.35
N ARG A 255 5.02 -10.74 -13.49
CA ARG A 255 4.22 -9.55 -13.75
C ARG A 255 4.32 -8.60 -12.58
N ALA A 256 4.31 -7.32 -12.90
CA ALA A 256 4.15 -6.25 -11.94
C ALA A 256 2.91 -5.44 -12.32
N SER A 257 2.55 -4.47 -11.48
CA SER A 257 1.43 -3.59 -11.80
C SER A 257 1.66 -2.17 -11.33
N MET A 258 1.19 -1.20 -12.09
CA MET A 258 1.35 0.22 -11.76
C MET A 258 0.16 1.05 -12.28
N PRO A 259 -0.24 2.15 -11.59
CA PRO A 259 -1.37 2.97 -12.00
C PRO A 259 -1.11 3.59 -13.37
N PRO A 260 -2.12 3.69 -14.24
CA PRO A 260 -1.93 4.18 -15.61
C PRO A 260 -1.29 5.58 -15.69
N VAL A 261 -1.46 6.38 -14.65
CA VAL A 261 -0.94 7.76 -14.55
C VAL A 261 0.51 7.85 -14.09
N TYR A 262 1.12 6.74 -13.67
CA TYR A 262 2.49 6.74 -13.21
C TYR A 262 3.44 7.15 -14.35
N ALA A 263 4.15 8.26 -14.15
CA ALA A 263 5.20 8.75 -15.01
C ALA A 263 6.26 9.43 -14.15
N SER A 264 7.53 9.18 -14.45
CA SER A 264 8.64 9.76 -13.70
C SER A 264 9.86 9.85 -14.58
N LYS A 265 10.56 10.98 -14.54
CA LYS A 265 11.81 11.18 -15.30
C LYS A 265 12.88 10.14 -14.94
N GLU A 266 12.84 9.64 -13.71
CA GLU A 266 13.74 8.60 -13.20
C GLU A 266 13.16 7.19 -13.33
N GLY A 267 11.87 7.07 -13.69
CA GLY A 267 11.19 5.81 -13.87
C GLY A 267 11.77 4.98 -15.02
N ASN A 268 11.58 3.66 -14.92
CA ASN A 268 12.14 2.69 -15.86
C ASN A 268 11.10 2.01 -16.76
N ILE A 269 9.80 2.25 -16.56
CA ILE A 269 8.76 1.59 -17.36
C ILE A 269 8.73 2.19 -18.77
N GLY A 270 8.97 1.33 -19.77
CA GLY A 270 8.88 1.63 -21.19
C GLY A 270 7.71 0.92 -21.84
N PHE A 271 7.79 0.70 -23.14
CA PHE A 271 6.82 -0.10 -23.90
C PHE A 271 7.36 -0.50 -25.27
N ARG A 272 6.78 -1.54 -25.85
CA ARG A 272 6.91 -1.88 -27.28
C ARG A 272 5.55 -1.86 -27.97
N VAL A 273 5.59 -1.91 -29.30
CA VAL A 273 4.40 -1.84 -30.15
C VAL A 273 4.14 -3.16 -30.87
N VAL A 274 2.86 -3.45 -31.12
CA VAL A 274 2.44 -4.49 -32.05
C VAL A 274 1.62 -3.88 -33.19
N GLN A 275 1.84 -4.40 -34.40
CA GLN A 275 1.02 -4.10 -35.57
C GLN A 275 -0.05 -5.19 -35.72
N ALA A 276 -1.20 -4.98 -35.09
CA ALA A 276 -2.32 -5.92 -35.09
C ALA A 276 -3.64 -5.16 -34.95
N GLY A 277 -4.74 -5.81 -35.37
CA GLY A 277 -6.09 -5.28 -35.13
C GLY A 277 -6.40 -5.11 -33.63
N PRO A 278 -7.54 -4.46 -33.31
CA PRO A 278 -7.98 -4.31 -31.93
C PRO A 278 -8.20 -5.68 -31.27
N VAL A 279 -8.02 -5.72 -29.96
CA VAL A 279 -8.35 -6.90 -29.15
C VAL A 279 -9.87 -7.03 -29.11
N THR A 280 -10.39 -8.18 -29.57
CA THR A 280 -11.84 -8.42 -29.69
C THR A 280 -12.40 -9.38 -28.63
N THR A 281 -11.52 -10.03 -27.88
CA THR A 281 -11.91 -10.93 -26.78
C THR A 281 -12.56 -10.13 -25.67
N ALA A 282 -13.62 -10.69 -25.07
CA ALA A 282 -14.26 -10.06 -23.94
C ALA A 282 -13.30 -10.09 -22.73
N PRO A 283 -13.10 -8.96 -22.04
CA PRO A 283 -12.24 -8.93 -20.86
C PRO A 283 -12.87 -9.73 -19.71
N THR A 284 -12.03 -10.17 -18.78
CA THR A 284 -12.49 -10.79 -17.54
C THR A 284 -13.13 -9.73 -16.62
N PRO A 285 -13.97 -10.13 -15.65
CA PRO A 285 -14.53 -9.18 -14.70
C PRO A 285 -13.45 -8.41 -13.93
N ALA A 286 -13.74 -7.16 -13.58
CA ALA A 286 -12.88 -6.36 -12.72
C ALA A 286 -12.69 -7.03 -11.34
N GLN A 287 -11.56 -6.73 -10.71
CA GLN A 287 -11.34 -7.08 -9.30
C GLN A 287 -12.28 -6.25 -8.42
N HIS A 288 -12.82 -6.87 -7.39
CA HIS A 288 -13.69 -6.23 -6.40
C HIS A 288 -13.17 -6.56 -5.00
N PHE A 289 -13.16 -5.56 -4.12
CA PHE A 289 -12.74 -5.72 -2.73
C PHE A 289 -13.97 -5.64 -1.82
N PHE A 290 -14.10 -6.57 -0.88
CA PHE A 290 -15.25 -6.64 0.01
C PHE A 290 -15.38 -5.40 0.90
N PHE A 291 -14.28 -4.79 1.34
CA PHE A 291 -14.29 -3.56 2.15
C PHE A 291 -14.90 -2.34 1.42
N GLU A 292 -14.99 -2.36 0.08
CA GLU A 292 -15.66 -1.35 -0.74
C GLU A 292 -17.16 -1.63 -0.89
N THR A 293 -17.62 -2.80 -0.47
CA THR A 293 -19.00 -3.26 -0.66
C THR A 293 -19.87 -3.13 0.58
N ALA A 294 -21.19 -3.11 0.36
CA ALA A 294 -22.17 -3.01 1.42
C ALA A 294 -21.95 -1.80 2.36
N VAL A 295 -21.55 -0.67 1.80
CA VAL A 295 -21.29 0.57 2.54
C VAL A 295 -22.56 1.41 2.64
N LYS A 296 -22.97 1.73 3.88
CA LYS A 296 -24.08 2.66 4.15
C LYS A 296 -23.57 4.08 3.93
N GLN A 297 -24.27 4.92 3.17
CA GLN A 297 -23.82 6.31 3.01
C GLN A 297 -24.36 7.22 4.12
N THR A 298 -25.47 6.84 4.73
CA THR A 298 -26.04 7.58 5.87
C THR A 298 -25.55 7.02 7.20
N GLY A 299 -25.10 7.89 8.09
CA GLY A 299 -24.64 7.48 9.42
C GLY A 299 -25.70 6.91 10.33
N LEU A 300 -25.34 5.84 11.05
CA LEU A 300 -26.26 5.10 11.92
C LEU A 300 -26.84 5.98 13.04
N LEU A 301 -25.98 6.72 13.73
CA LEU A 301 -26.38 7.64 14.82
C LEU A 301 -27.32 8.74 14.31
N ALA A 302 -26.97 9.37 13.19
CA ALA A 302 -27.77 10.42 12.57
C ALA A 302 -29.16 9.90 12.16
N LYS A 303 -29.22 8.74 11.52
CA LYS A 303 -30.48 8.14 11.05
C LYS A 303 -31.37 7.66 12.19
N ALA A 304 -30.76 7.12 13.24
CA ALA A 304 -31.48 6.62 14.39
C ALA A 304 -31.86 7.73 15.39
N LYS A 305 -31.30 8.95 15.24
CA LYS A 305 -31.37 10.05 16.22
C LYS A 305 -30.96 9.59 17.62
N LEU A 306 -29.87 8.83 17.68
CA LEU A 306 -29.34 8.25 18.90
C LEU A 306 -28.03 8.94 19.28
N SER A 307 -27.75 9.02 20.57
CA SER A 307 -26.43 9.38 21.10
C SER A 307 -25.57 8.12 21.24
N GLY A 308 -24.25 8.27 21.12
CA GLY A 308 -23.30 7.23 21.51
C GLY A 308 -23.26 7.02 23.03
N PRO A 309 -22.23 6.33 23.54
CA PRO A 309 -22.02 6.16 24.98
C PRO A 309 -21.99 7.50 25.73
N ASP A 310 -22.39 7.48 27.00
CA ASP A 310 -22.35 8.66 27.88
C ASP A 310 -20.89 9.07 28.15
N LEU A 311 -20.44 10.14 27.49
CA LEU A 311 -19.06 10.64 27.57
C LEU A 311 -18.66 11.14 28.98
N SER A 312 -19.62 11.33 29.90
CA SER A 312 -19.31 11.69 31.28
C SER A 312 -18.89 10.48 32.14
N LYS A 313 -19.14 9.25 31.66
CA LYS A 313 -18.77 8.01 32.33
C LYS A 313 -17.54 7.41 31.66
N PRO A 314 -16.59 6.82 32.42
CA PRO A 314 -15.46 6.11 31.83
C PRO A 314 -15.90 5.05 30.82
N TRP A 315 -15.35 5.11 29.61
CA TRP A 315 -15.50 4.11 28.56
C TRP A 315 -14.13 3.57 28.15
N TYR A 316 -14.04 2.25 28.06
CA TYR A 316 -12.93 1.47 27.49
C TYR A 316 -13.48 0.15 26.96
N HIS A 317 -13.12 -0.19 25.72
CA HIS A 317 -13.51 -1.45 25.06
C HIS A 317 -12.50 -1.82 23.96
N THR A 318 -12.36 -3.11 23.63
CA THR A 318 -11.42 -3.56 22.59
C THR A 318 -12.08 -4.48 21.56
N HIS A 319 -11.60 -4.39 20.32
CA HIS A 319 -11.99 -5.27 19.22
C HIS A 319 -10.76 -5.96 18.63
N GLU A 320 -10.81 -7.29 18.50
CA GLU A 320 -9.78 -8.05 17.77
C GLU A 320 -9.83 -7.70 16.27
N MET A 321 -8.68 -7.36 15.70
CA MET A 321 -8.61 -6.90 14.31
C MET A 321 -8.24 -8.02 13.34
N PHE A 322 -7.19 -8.79 13.65
CA PHE A 322 -6.55 -9.69 12.69
C PHE A 322 -6.86 -11.18 12.93
N PRO A 323 -6.94 -11.98 11.86
CA PRO A 323 -7.00 -13.43 11.96
C PRO A 323 -5.71 -14.03 12.56
N ASN A 324 -5.87 -15.04 13.41
CA ASN A 324 -4.79 -15.88 13.93
C ASN A 324 -4.87 -17.27 13.28
N LEU A 325 -3.89 -17.59 12.43
CA LEU A 325 -3.84 -18.88 11.72
C LEU A 325 -3.10 -20.00 12.48
N GLN A 326 -2.87 -19.83 13.79
CA GLN A 326 -2.18 -20.81 14.64
C GLN A 326 -0.82 -21.26 14.11
N GLY A 327 0.00 -20.31 13.65
CA GLY A 327 1.35 -20.59 13.15
C GLY A 327 1.41 -21.01 11.68
N LYS A 328 0.26 -21.12 10.99
CA LYS A 328 0.23 -21.19 9.52
C LYS A 328 0.47 -19.81 8.92
N ASP A 329 1.13 -19.74 7.77
CA ASP A 329 1.43 -18.48 7.12
C ASP A 329 0.32 -18.01 6.16
N MET A 330 0.21 -16.69 5.98
CA MET A 330 -0.79 -16.07 5.09
C MET A 330 -0.50 -16.32 3.59
N PRO A 331 0.76 -16.23 3.10
CA PRO A 331 1.06 -16.46 1.68
C PRO A 331 0.84 -17.90 1.19
N GLY A 332 0.91 -18.90 2.08
CA GLY A 332 0.82 -20.31 1.74
C GLY A 332 -0.54 -20.94 2.07
N VAL A 333 -1.16 -20.54 3.18
CA VAL A 333 -2.46 -21.09 3.63
C VAL A 333 -3.55 -20.02 3.61
N GLY A 334 -3.29 -18.84 4.18
CA GLY A 334 -4.33 -17.82 4.41
C GLY A 334 -5.18 -17.54 3.17
N TRP A 335 -4.55 -17.30 2.02
CA TRP A 335 -5.30 -16.97 0.81
C TRP A 335 -6.17 -18.12 0.28
N LYS A 336 -5.74 -19.37 0.49
CA LYS A 336 -6.53 -20.55 0.14
C LYS A 336 -7.76 -20.70 1.04
N LEU A 337 -7.70 -20.14 2.26
CA LEU A 337 -8.85 -20.07 3.18
C LEU A 337 -9.82 -18.93 2.87
N GLY A 338 -9.58 -18.13 1.82
CA GLY A 338 -10.41 -16.99 1.44
C GLY A 338 -9.92 -15.63 1.94
N ILE A 339 -8.78 -15.56 2.63
CA ILE A 339 -8.10 -14.29 2.92
C ILE A 339 -7.53 -13.73 1.60
N ALA A 340 -7.35 -12.41 1.45
CA ALA A 340 -6.79 -11.90 0.20
C ALA A 340 -5.36 -12.43 -0.05
N SER A 341 -5.02 -12.60 -1.33
CA SER A 341 -3.67 -13.02 -1.75
C SER A 341 -2.65 -11.90 -1.52
N GLY A 342 -1.36 -12.26 -1.47
CA GLY A 342 -0.27 -11.29 -1.26
C GLY A 342 -0.17 -10.75 0.16
N ILE A 343 -0.96 -11.27 1.10
CA ILE A 343 -0.89 -10.90 2.52
C ILE A 343 0.21 -11.72 3.21
N GLY A 344 1.12 -11.01 3.88
CA GLY A 344 2.15 -11.56 4.77
C GLY A 344 1.72 -11.68 6.23
N ILE A 345 2.63 -12.17 7.08
CA ILE A 345 2.36 -12.41 8.51
C ILE A 345 2.69 -11.24 9.44
N ASN A 346 3.42 -10.25 8.92
CA ASN A 346 3.89 -9.10 9.68
C ASN A 346 3.13 -7.87 9.21
N TYR A 347 2.40 -7.22 10.11
CA TYR A 347 1.69 -5.97 9.84
C TYR A 347 2.00 -4.96 10.94
N HIS A 348 2.30 -3.73 10.53
CA HIS A 348 2.59 -2.60 11.42
C HIS A 348 2.34 -1.29 10.67
N ASN A 349 2.75 -0.16 11.25
CA ASN A 349 2.54 1.17 10.65
C ASN A 349 1.07 1.39 10.29
N SER A 350 0.25 1.43 11.35
CA SER A 350 -1.21 1.45 11.26
C SER A 350 -1.76 2.82 10.87
N ALA A 351 -3.00 2.82 10.38
CA ALA A 351 -3.87 3.99 10.24
C ALA A 351 -5.30 3.59 10.59
N ILE A 352 -6.07 4.52 11.17
CA ILE A 352 -7.50 4.34 11.42
C ILE A 352 -8.23 5.67 11.22
N GLN A 353 -9.44 5.61 10.65
CA GLN A 353 -10.39 6.72 10.67
C GLN A 353 -11.80 6.23 10.93
N ILE A 354 -12.57 7.03 11.68
CA ILE A 354 -14.02 6.89 11.77
C ILE A 354 -14.64 7.75 10.67
N LEU A 355 -15.48 7.11 9.86
CA LEU A 355 -16.09 7.70 8.69
C LEU A 355 -17.40 8.41 9.05
N PRO A 356 -17.90 9.35 8.23
CA PRO A 356 -19.17 10.03 8.48
C PRO A 356 -20.37 9.10 8.68
N ASN A 357 -20.35 7.91 8.08
CA ASN A 357 -21.39 6.89 8.28
C ASN A 357 -21.28 6.11 9.62
N GLY A 358 -20.20 6.31 10.38
CA GLY A 358 -19.89 5.60 11.62
C GLY A 358 -19.11 4.30 11.43
N ASP A 359 -18.77 3.92 10.19
CA ASP A 359 -17.83 2.82 9.96
C ASP A 359 -16.43 3.22 10.44
N ALA A 360 -15.68 2.27 10.95
CA ALA A 360 -14.24 2.40 11.10
C ALA A 360 -13.54 1.76 9.89
N ILE A 361 -12.54 2.45 9.35
CA ILE A 361 -11.63 1.88 8.36
C ILE A 361 -10.21 1.94 8.92
N ALA A 362 -9.49 0.83 8.81
CA ALA A 362 -8.11 0.74 9.25
C ALA A 362 -7.22 0.20 8.13
N ALA A 363 -5.98 0.65 8.11
CA ALA A 363 -4.97 0.21 7.17
C ALA A 363 -3.64 -0.08 7.86
N TYR A 364 -2.90 -1.04 7.32
CA TYR A 364 -1.60 -1.44 7.85
C TYR A 364 -0.63 -1.67 6.72
N TYR A 365 0.61 -1.25 6.94
CA TYR A 365 1.72 -1.77 6.15
C TYR A 365 1.90 -3.26 6.48
N ASN A 366 1.90 -4.12 5.47
CA ASN A 366 2.13 -5.55 5.59
C ASN A 366 3.32 -6.03 4.76
N THR A 367 4.06 -6.97 5.34
CA THR A 367 5.24 -7.58 4.74
C THR A 367 5.08 -9.10 4.70
N PRO A 368 5.36 -9.76 3.56
CA PRO A 368 5.43 -11.21 3.44
C PRO A 368 6.34 -11.85 4.51
N ASP A 369 7.57 -11.34 4.63
CA ASP A 369 8.59 -11.78 5.60
C ASP A 369 9.30 -10.57 6.24
N ARG A 370 10.01 -9.74 5.45
CA ARG A 370 10.73 -8.53 5.93
C ARG A 370 10.25 -7.23 5.29
N GLU A 371 10.68 -6.11 5.87
CA GLU A 371 10.30 -4.75 5.46
C GLU A 371 10.90 -4.27 4.11
N ASP A 372 11.77 -5.06 3.50
CA ASP A 372 12.44 -4.79 2.24
C ASP A 372 12.01 -5.78 1.15
N ASP A 373 10.71 -6.10 1.08
CA ASP A 373 10.14 -7.03 0.12
C ASP A 373 9.30 -6.29 -0.96
N PRO A 374 9.34 -6.61 -2.27
CA PRO A 374 8.55 -5.95 -3.31
C PRO A 374 7.06 -6.23 -3.21
N ASP A 375 6.69 -7.34 -2.56
CA ASP A 375 5.30 -7.71 -2.31
C ASP A 375 4.79 -7.13 -0.99
N GLN A 376 5.59 -6.26 -0.37
CA GLN A 376 5.10 -5.34 0.64
C GLN A 376 3.85 -4.61 0.12
N THR A 377 2.77 -4.71 0.88
CA THR A 377 1.47 -4.16 0.50
C THR A 377 0.82 -3.39 1.65
N VAL A 378 -0.30 -2.76 1.36
CA VAL A 378 -1.19 -2.18 2.37
C VAL A 378 -2.37 -3.11 2.58
N LEU A 379 -2.63 -3.49 3.83
CA LEU A 379 -3.87 -4.15 4.23
C LEU A 379 -4.89 -3.11 4.60
N ILE A 380 -6.14 -3.36 4.22
CA ILE A 380 -7.30 -2.60 4.66
C ILE A 380 -8.33 -3.54 5.28
N MET A 381 -9.01 -3.02 6.28
CA MET A 381 -10.16 -3.66 6.90
C MET A 381 -11.20 -2.60 7.28
N ARG A 382 -12.44 -3.04 7.40
CA ARG A 382 -13.58 -2.20 7.78
C ARG A 382 -14.31 -2.84 8.97
N ARG A 383 -14.68 -2.04 9.96
CA ARG A 383 -15.70 -2.38 10.96
C ARG A 383 -16.94 -1.56 10.66
N ARG A 384 -18.04 -2.27 10.42
CA ARG A 384 -19.32 -1.66 10.05
C ARG A 384 -19.94 -0.97 11.27
N ALA A 385 -20.55 0.20 11.08
CA ALA A 385 -21.17 0.95 12.16
C ALA A 385 -22.16 0.07 12.95
N GLY A 386 -21.92 -0.08 14.26
CA GLY A 386 -22.71 -0.91 15.16
C GLY A 386 -22.38 -2.41 15.14
N SER A 387 -21.32 -2.82 14.45
CA SER A 387 -20.73 -4.17 14.51
C SER A 387 -19.63 -4.23 15.58
N GLU A 388 -19.57 -5.35 16.28
CA GLU A 388 -18.49 -5.69 17.22
C GLU A 388 -17.28 -6.30 16.49
N GLU A 389 -17.45 -6.69 15.23
CA GLU A 389 -16.47 -7.47 14.48
C GLU A 389 -15.94 -6.68 13.28
N TRP A 390 -14.62 -6.67 13.12
CA TRP A 390 -13.93 -6.25 11.90
C TRP A 390 -14.11 -7.31 10.81
N ASP A 391 -14.33 -6.88 9.57
CA ASP A 391 -14.25 -7.77 8.40
C ASP A 391 -12.80 -8.32 8.23
N MET A 392 -12.62 -9.36 7.41
CA MET A 392 -11.27 -9.92 7.15
C MET A 392 -10.42 -8.92 6.34
N PRO A 393 -9.10 -8.85 6.56
CA PRO A 393 -8.23 -7.93 5.83
C PRO A 393 -8.12 -8.26 4.34
N GLU A 394 -8.01 -7.21 3.53
CA GLU A 394 -7.73 -7.30 2.09
C GLU A 394 -6.53 -6.44 1.72
N ALA A 395 -5.73 -6.86 0.74
CA ALA A 395 -4.66 -6.03 0.22
C ALA A 395 -5.25 -4.90 -0.64
N PHE A 396 -5.18 -3.65 -0.16
CA PHE A 396 -5.58 -2.48 -0.92
C PHE A 396 -4.79 -1.22 -0.52
N PRO A 397 -4.34 -0.42 -1.49
CA PRO A 397 -4.38 -0.73 -2.91
C PRO A 397 -3.38 -1.86 -3.23
N GLN A 398 -3.71 -2.74 -4.18
CA GLN A 398 -2.87 -3.89 -4.51
C GLN A 398 -1.97 -3.57 -5.70
N PHE A 399 -0.67 -3.66 -5.49
CA PHE A 399 0.34 -3.46 -6.52
C PHE A 399 1.30 -4.66 -6.51
N ALA A 400 1.27 -5.47 -7.56
CA ALA A 400 2.25 -6.53 -7.74
C ALA A 400 3.65 -5.95 -8.01
N ASP A 401 4.67 -6.50 -7.35
CA ASP A 401 6.09 -6.19 -7.54
C ASP A 401 6.46 -4.69 -7.38
N ALA A 402 5.68 -3.95 -6.58
CA ALA A 402 5.94 -2.56 -6.24
C ALA A 402 5.57 -2.28 -4.78
N ALA A 403 6.59 -2.20 -3.91
CA ALA A 403 6.41 -2.10 -2.48
C ALA A 403 5.59 -0.86 -2.07
N LEU A 404 4.59 -1.07 -1.21
CA LEU A 404 3.73 -0.02 -0.62
C LEU A 404 3.93 0.11 0.90
N ALA A 405 4.17 1.31 1.40
CA ALA A 405 4.43 1.55 2.81
C ALA A 405 3.52 2.59 3.44
N ALA A 406 3.42 2.47 4.77
CA ALA A 406 3.01 3.54 5.67
C ALA A 406 1.67 4.20 5.27
N PRO A 407 0.56 3.44 5.26
CA PRO A 407 -0.74 4.00 4.93
C PRO A 407 -1.14 5.08 5.93
N VAL A 408 -1.85 6.11 5.46
CA VAL A 408 -2.44 7.15 6.30
C VAL A 408 -3.83 7.47 5.77
N PHE A 409 -4.85 7.28 6.62
CA PHE A 409 -6.19 7.78 6.35
C PHE A 409 -6.38 9.16 6.96
N TRP A 410 -7.03 10.04 6.20
CA TRP A 410 -7.45 11.34 6.71
C TRP A 410 -8.87 11.65 6.27
N ASN A 411 -9.74 11.76 7.27
CA ASN A 411 -11.08 12.31 7.13
C ASN A 411 -11.04 13.73 7.68
N ASP A 412 -11.01 14.72 6.79
CA ASP A 412 -10.96 16.11 7.20
C ASP A 412 -12.28 16.51 7.86
N THR A 413 -12.29 16.59 9.19
CA THR A 413 -13.50 16.94 9.96
C THR A 413 -13.99 18.36 9.69
N THR A 414 -13.15 19.23 9.10
CA THR A 414 -13.56 20.57 8.66
C THR A 414 -14.31 20.55 7.32
N HIS A 415 -14.12 19.49 6.52
CA HIS A 415 -14.81 19.23 5.25
C HIS A 415 -15.24 17.76 5.18
N PRO A 416 -16.20 17.35 6.03
CA PRO A 416 -16.56 15.95 6.19
C PRO A 416 -17.09 15.37 4.87
N GLY A 417 -16.74 14.12 4.60
CA GLY A 417 -17.20 13.38 3.42
C GLY A 417 -16.11 13.12 2.38
N LYS A 418 -14.98 13.84 2.43
CA LYS A 418 -13.80 13.56 1.61
C LYS A 418 -12.75 12.80 2.43
N ILE A 419 -12.58 11.52 2.11
CA ILE A 419 -11.61 10.64 2.76
C ILE A 419 -10.39 10.51 1.86
N TRP A 420 -9.22 10.75 2.42
CA TRP A 420 -7.95 10.55 1.74
C TRP A 420 -7.28 9.29 2.28
N LEU A 421 -6.71 8.51 1.38
CA LEU A 421 -5.79 7.43 1.69
C LEU A 421 -4.45 7.77 1.05
N PHE A 422 -3.42 8.01 1.86
CA PHE A 422 -2.05 8.22 1.43
C PHE A 422 -1.22 6.96 1.68
N TRP A 423 -0.21 6.73 0.86
CA TRP A 423 0.83 5.72 1.08
C TRP A 423 2.12 6.12 0.35
N GLY A 424 3.24 5.50 0.73
CA GLY A 424 4.53 5.69 0.10
C GLY A 424 4.97 4.49 -0.74
N PHE A 425 5.95 4.70 -1.60
CA PHE A 425 6.69 3.63 -2.27
C PHE A 425 8.15 3.68 -1.83
N PRO A 426 8.55 2.92 -0.80
CA PRO A 426 9.88 3.02 -0.23
C PRO A 426 10.99 2.68 -1.23
N ARG A 427 10.67 1.93 -2.30
CA ARG A 427 11.65 1.39 -3.25
C ARG A 427 11.26 1.52 -4.72
N LEU A 428 10.09 2.06 -5.05
CA LEU A 428 9.73 2.30 -6.45
C LEU A 428 10.68 3.33 -7.06
N ILE A 429 11.29 2.97 -8.19
CA ILE A 429 12.20 3.84 -8.93
C ILE A 429 11.45 5.07 -9.42
N GLY A 430 11.84 6.26 -8.96
CA GLY A 430 11.26 7.53 -9.40
C GLY A 430 9.99 7.96 -8.65
N ALA A 431 9.65 7.29 -7.54
CA ALA A 431 8.51 7.66 -6.70
C ALA A 431 8.75 8.91 -5.85
N GLY A 432 7.71 9.73 -5.71
CA GLY A 432 7.68 10.89 -4.83
C GLY A 432 7.59 10.54 -3.33
N PRO A 433 7.42 11.54 -2.45
CA PRO A 433 7.35 11.34 -1.00
C PRO A 433 6.12 10.54 -0.55
N PHE A 434 5.06 10.53 -1.34
CA PHE A 434 3.84 9.74 -1.15
C PHE A 434 3.02 9.79 -2.45
N CYS A 435 1.94 9.02 -2.51
CA CYS A 435 0.82 9.19 -3.43
C CYS A 435 -0.50 9.00 -2.65
N TYR A 436 -1.64 9.22 -3.29
CA TYR A 436 -2.92 9.11 -2.59
C TYR A 436 -4.10 8.78 -3.51
N ALA A 437 -5.19 8.31 -2.90
CA ALA A 437 -6.50 8.18 -3.50
C ALA A 437 -7.55 8.86 -2.61
N ILE A 438 -8.67 9.26 -3.21
CA ILE A 438 -9.76 9.97 -2.51
C ILE A 438 -11.06 9.20 -2.67
N SER A 439 -11.81 9.04 -1.58
CA SER A 439 -13.20 8.60 -1.59
C SER A 439 -14.11 9.75 -1.15
N ASN A 440 -15.31 9.82 -1.75
CA ASN A 440 -16.36 10.78 -1.37
C ASN A 440 -17.63 10.09 -0.85
N ASP A 441 -17.55 8.79 -0.59
CA ASP A 441 -18.69 7.92 -0.33
C ASP A 441 -18.36 6.85 0.73
N ASN A 442 -17.72 7.29 1.82
CA ASN A 442 -17.37 6.44 2.96
C ASN A 442 -16.50 5.22 2.56
N GLY A 443 -15.61 5.39 1.58
CA GLY A 443 -14.70 4.35 1.10
C GLY A 443 -15.37 3.28 0.23
N ALA A 444 -16.56 3.54 -0.32
CA ALA A 444 -17.23 2.61 -1.23
C ALA A 444 -16.65 2.66 -2.65
N THR A 445 -16.17 3.83 -3.06
CA THR A 445 -15.37 4.01 -4.28
C THR A 445 -14.18 4.90 -4.02
N TRP A 446 -13.12 4.69 -4.80
CA TRP A 446 -11.88 5.47 -4.73
C TRP A 446 -11.54 6.05 -6.09
N SER A 447 -10.97 7.26 -6.08
CA SER A 447 -10.39 7.86 -7.28
C SER A 447 -9.27 6.96 -7.83
N PRO A 448 -8.89 7.12 -9.11
CA PRO A 448 -7.57 6.68 -9.56
C PRO A 448 -6.47 7.20 -8.64
N VAL A 449 -5.35 6.48 -8.57
CA VAL A 449 -4.17 6.89 -7.78
C VAL A 449 -3.65 8.23 -8.31
N ILE A 450 -3.31 9.13 -7.40
CA ILE A 450 -2.80 10.48 -7.70
C ILE A 450 -1.37 10.59 -7.17
N PHE A 451 -0.45 10.94 -8.06
CA PHE A 451 0.91 11.30 -7.69
C PHE A 451 0.99 12.82 -7.44
N PRO A 452 1.56 13.28 -6.32
CA PRO A 452 1.65 14.70 -6.01
C PRO A 452 2.53 15.43 -7.02
N TYR A 453 2.02 16.55 -7.53
CA TYR A 453 2.77 17.43 -8.42
C TYR A 453 3.50 18.51 -7.61
N PHE A 454 4.84 18.54 -7.74
CA PHE A 454 5.70 19.54 -7.14
C PHE A 454 6.26 20.46 -8.23
N PRO A 455 5.76 21.70 -8.38
CA PRO A 455 6.24 22.62 -9.41
C PRO A 455 7.66 23.14 -9.13
N ASN A 456 8.12 23.03 -7.88
CA ASN A 456 9.45 23.43 -7.45
C ASN A 456 10.26 22.21 -6.97
N PRO A 457 11.60 22.26 -7.03
CA PRO A 457 12.44 21.20 -6.47
C PRO A 457 12.13 20.95 -4.99
N ILE A 458 12.11 19.67 -4.61
CA ILE A 458 11.92 19.22 -3.24
C ILE A 458 13.22 18.74 -2.61
N GLY A 459 13.33 18.87 -1.29
CA GLY A 459 14.46 18.34 -0.54
C GLY A 459 14.41 16.83 -0.36
N ARG A 460 15.37 16.29 0.40
CA ARG A 460 15.47 14.85 0.66
C ARG A 460 14.28 14.33 1.47
N TYR A 461 13.87 13.10 1.16
CA TYR A 461 12.77 12.39 1.78
C TYR A 461 12.99 10.88 1.81
N VAL A 462 12.18 10.19 2.60
CA VAL A 462 11.89 8.76 2.52
C VAL A 462 10.39 8.66 2.21
N SER A 463 10.01 7.82 1.24
CA SER A 463 8.61 7.66 0.82
C SER A 463 7.82 6.85 1.86
N GLN A 464 7.61 7.44 3.02
CA GLN A 464 6.90 6.88 4.17
C GLN A 464 6.12 8.02 4.85
N PRO A 465 4.86 8.26 4.45
CA PRO A 465 4.02 9.23 5.14
C PRO A 465 3.75 8.81 6.59
N ILE A 466 3.60 9.81 7.45
CA ILE A 466 3.44 9.64 8.89
C ILE A 466 1.98 9.86 9.26
N ASN A 467 1.49 9.18 10.31
CA ASN A 467 0.11 9.04 10.75
C ASN A 467 -0.68 10.31 11.11
N SER A 468 -0.20 11.50 10.78
CA SER A 468 -0.85 12.77 11.10
C SER A 468 -0.93 13.66 9.88
N ILE A 469 -2.13 14.07 9.54
CA ILE A 469 -2.40 15.10 8.53
C ILE A 469 -3.22 16.18 9.22
N VAL A 470 -2.84 17.44 9.03
CA VAL A 470 -3.49 18.57 9.67
C VAL A 470 -3.83 19.66 8.68
N ARG A 471 -4.92 20.37 8.95
CA ARG A 471 -5.29 21.58 8.23
C ARG A 471 -5.13 22.80 9.13
N ALA A 472 -4.39 23.80 8.66
CA ALA A 472 -4.28 25.10 9.31
C ALA A 472 -5.54 25.96 9.07
N LYS A 473 -5.70 27.02 9.88
CA LYS A 473 -6.85 27.93 9.79
C LYS A 473 -6.94 28.64 8.43
N ASP A 474 -5.83 28.82 7.72
CA ASP A 474 -5.79 29.41 6.39
C ASP A 474 -6.13 28.40 5.26
N GLY A 475 -6.49 27.16 5.62
CA GLY A 475 -6.83 26.09 4.70
C GLY A 475 -5.64 25.24 4.25
N THR A 476 -4.39 25.61 4.60
CA THR A 476 -3.20 24.84 4.21
C THR A 476 -3.23 23.45 4.85
N ILE A 477 -3.01 22.41 4.05
CA ILE A 477 -2.90 21.02 4.52
C ILE A 477 -1.42 20.67 4.65
N TYR A 478 -1.05 20.01 5.75
CA TYR A 478 0.31 19.53 6.02
C TYR A 478 0.33 18.02 6.23
N ILE A 479 1.31 17.35 5.62
CA ILE A 479 1.61 15.93 5.82
C ILE A 479 3.11 15.75 6.04
N PRO A 480 3.55 15.02 7.08
CA PRO A 480 4.95 14.68 7.27
C PRO A 480 5.32 13.36 6.61
N THR A 481 6.58 13.25 6.16
CA THR A 481 7.24 11.98 5.83
C THR A 481 8.61 11.92 6.52
N ASP A 482 9.18 10.73 6.64
CA ASP A 482 10.57 10.60 7.02
C ASP A 482 11.52 11.28 6.00
N SER A 483 12.74 11.62 6.43
CA SER A 483 13.74 12.27 5.58
C SER A 483 15.15 11.75 5.83
N THR A 484 15.93 11.59 4.74
CA THR A 484 17.38 11.33 4.78
C THR A 484 18.21 12.62 4.81
N GLY A 485 17.53 13.77 4.84
CA GLY A 485 18.13 15.08 5.09
C GLY A 485 18.64 15.24 6.51
N ARG A 486 19.28 16.38 6.76
CA ARG A 486 19.67 16.81 8.10
C ARG A 486 18.97 18.11 8.43
N ASP A 487 18.70 18.33 9.70
CA ASP A 487 18.29 19.64 10.19
C ASP A 487 19.47 20.64 10.25
N SER A 488 19.19 21.86 10.70
CA SER A 488 20.18 22.94 10.88
C SER A 488 21.33 22.56 11.82
N ASP A 489 21.11 21.62 12.73
CA ASP A 489 22.07 21.21 13.75
C ASP A 489 22.89 19.98 13.28
N GLY A 490 22.63 19.51 12.05
CA GLY A 490 23.31 18.37 11.45
C GLY A 490 22.73 17.01 11.86
N ASN A 491 21.63 16.94 12.60
CA ASN A 491 20.98 15.68 12.98
C ASN A 491 20.27 15.05 11.77
N GLY A 492 20.47 13.74 11.56
CA GLY A 492 19.86 12.98 10.45
C GLY A 492 18.60 12.21 10.80
N SER A 493 18.19 12.17 12.07
CA SER A 493 16.90 11.60 12.47
C SER A 493 15.83 12.70 12.45
N VAL A 494 15.27 12.94 11.27
CA VAL A 494 14.37 14.07 10.99
C VAL A 494 13.23 13.67 10.06
N SER A 495 12.14 14.43 10.08
CA SER A 495 11.03 14.32 9.14
C SER A 495 10.94 15.58 8.27
N ALA A 496 10.49 15.42 7.02
CA ALA A 496 10.11 16.51 6.14
C ALA A 496 8.60 16.79 6.28
N VAL A 497 8.19 18.03 6.07
CA VAL A 497 6.77 18.42 6.05
C VAL A 497 6.43 18.99 4.68
N TRP A 498 5.42 18.41 4.06
CA TRP A 498 4.88 18.80 2.76
C TRP A 498 3.58 19.56 2.96
N ALA A 499 3.32 20.53 2.10
CA ALA A 499 2.14 21.36 2.20
C ALA A 499 1.44 21.59 0.86
N THR A 500 0.12 21.77 0.90
CA THR A 500 -0.71 22.18 -0.22
C THR A 500 -1.71 23.25 0.22
N LYS A 501 -1.99 24.21 -0.67
CA LYS A 501 -2.98 25.29 -0.47
C LYS A 501 -4.17 25.20 -1.41
N ASP A 502 -4.20 24.18 -2.26
CA ASP A 502 -5.14 24.05 -3.38
C ASP A 502 -5.76 22.65 -3.45
N GLU A 503 -5.99 22.04 -2.28
CA GLU A 503 -6.61 20.73 -2.13
C GLU A 503 -5.84 19.60 -2.86
N GLY A 504 -4.51 19.67 -2.81
CA GLY A 504 -3.62 18.62 -3.31
C GLY A 504 -3.26 18.72 -4.80
N LYS A 505 -3.72 19.77 -5.50
CA LYS A 505 -3.38 19.98 -6.93
C LYS A 505 -1.89 20.28 -7.09
N THR A 506 -1.31 21.09 -6.20
CA THR A 506 0.12 21.33 -6.12
C THR A 506 0.61 21.17 -4.68
N TRP A 507 1.82 20.63 -4.55
CA TRP A 507 2.49 20.42 -3.27
C TRP A 507 3.83 21.15 -3.26
N TYR A 508 4.30 21.51 -2.06
CA TYR A 508 5.63 22.08 -1.86
C TYR A 508 6.30 21.55 -0.59
N ASP A 509 7.64 21.48 -0.61
CA ASP A 509 8.46 21.25 0.58
C ASP A 509 8.44 22.54 1.43
N THR A 510 8.13 22.42 2.72
CA THR A 510 8.19 23.57 3.64
C THR A 510 9.63 24.04 3.89
N GLY A 511 10.62 23.22 3.56
CA GLY A 511 12.05 23.51 3.64
C GLY A 511 12.67 23.13 4.99
N GLY A 512 11.93 23.32 6.09
CA GLY A 512 12.38 22.92 7.43
C GLY A 512 12.36 21.41 7.64
N ARG A 513 13.10 20.94 8.64
CA ARG A 513 13.11 19.54 9.08
C ARG A 513 12.82 19.47 10.57
N THR A 514 11.91 18.59 10.94
CA THR A 514 11.51 18.39 12.35
C THR A 514 12.63 17.73 13.14
N ALA A 515 12.52 17.73 14.47
CA ALA A 515 13.31 16.84 15.31
C ALA A 515 12.66 15.46 15.36
N GLY A 516 13.40 14.43 14.96
CA GLY A 516 12.98 13.03 15.02
C GLY A 516 12.48 12.45 13.72
N ARG A 517 12.76 11.16 13.52
CA ARG A 517 12.11 10.33 12.51
C ARG A 517 10.70 9.96 12.98
N HIS A 518 9.75 9.79 12.07
CA HIS A 518 8.34 9.55 12.37
C HIS A 518 7.68 10.65 13.21
N THR A 519 7.98 11.92 12.94
CA THR A 519 7.37 13.05 13.66
C THR A 519 5.88 13.16 13.35
N THR A 520 5.04 12.94 14.36
CA THR A 520 3.59 13.20 14.28
C THR A 520 3.31 14.68 14.54
N ILE A 521 2.49 15.32 13.72
CA ILE A 521 2.17 16.74 13.80
C ILE A 521 0.73 17.02 14.25
N VAL A 522 0.55 18.12 14.99
CA VAL A 522 -0.76 18.64 15.39
C VAL A 522 -0.75 20.17 15.36
N MET A 523 -1.89 20.80 15.06
CA MET A 523 -2.01 22.26 15.19
C MET A 523 -2.18 22.65 16.66
N ALA A 524 -1.38 23.58 17.15
CA ALA A 524 -1.58 24.28 18.42
C ALA A 524 -2.82 25.20 18.37
N LYS A 525 -3.36 25.58 19.52
CA LYS A 525 -4.52 26.49 19.62
C LYS A 525 -4.26 27.85 18.96
N ASN A 526 -3.03 28.33 19.07
CA ASN A 526 -2.57 29.58 18.46
C ASN A 526 -2.32 29.48 16.94
N GLY A 527 -2.33 28.29 16.36
CA GLY A 527 -2.06 28.06 14.93
C GLY A 527 -0.63 27.64 14.60
N ASP A 528 0.25 27.48 15.59
CA ASP A 528 1.57 26.90 15.37
C ASP A 528 1.45 25.41 15.00
N ILE A 529 2.47 24.88 14.32
CA ILE A 529 2.60 23.44 14.08
C ILE A 529 3.48 22.86 15.18
N LEU A 530 2.97 21.86 15.89
CA LEU A 530 3.74 21.07 16.85
C LEU A 530 4.08 19.73 16.21
N GLY A 531 5.34 19.33 16.26
CA GLY A 531 5.84 18.04 15.80
C GLY A 531 6.42 17.25 16.96
N PHE A 532 5.78 16.16 17.34
CA PHE A 532 6.24 15.23 18.36
C PHE A 532 7.12 14.18 17.67
N GLY A 533 8.45 14.31 17.85
CA GLY A 533 9.45 13.47 17.21
C GLY A 533 9.37 12.02 17.69
N GLY A 534 9.71 11.06 16.83
CA GLY A 534 9.63 9.64 17.17
C GLY A 534 10.99 8.95 17.17
N LYS A 535 10.99 7.77 16.55
CA LYS A 535 12.06 6.76 16.46
C LYS A 535 13.49 7.32 16.44
N ASN A 536 14.33 6.78 17.33
CA ASN A 536 15.79 6.98 17.37
C ASN A 536 16.19 8.46 17.40
N SER A 537 15.44 9.28 18.15
CA SER A 537 15.79 10.68 18.39
C SER A 537 15.50 11.08 19.84
N ASN A 538 16.35 11.92 20.43
CA ASN A 538 16.12 12.47 21.75
C ASN A 538 16.76 13.86 21.92
N ILE A 539 16.23 14.59 22.90
CA ILE A 539 16.85 15.77 23.50
C ILE A 539 16.96 15.46 24.99
N GLU A 540 18.18 15.33 25.50
CA GLU A 540 18.45 14.97 26.90
C GLU A 540 17.76 13.67 27.33
N GLY A 541 17.77 12.64 26.47
CA GLY A 541 17.17 11.33 26.74
C GLY A 541 15.64 11.30 26.68
N ARG A 542 15.01 12.40 26.23
CA ARG A 542 13.55 12.52 26.10
C ARG A 542 13.13 12.72 24.66
N MET A 543 11.91 12.31 24.34
CA MET A 543 11.35 12.46 23.00
C MET A 543 11.29 13.94 22.59
N PRO A 544 11.73 14.33 21.38
CA PRO A 544 11.74 15.73 20.96
C PRO A 544 10.34 16.30 20.70
N LEU A 545 10.16 17.58 21.00
CA LEU A 545 9.09 18.44 20.50
C LEU A 545 9.72 19.49 19.58
N ALA A 546 9.19 19.61 18.37
CA ALA A 546 9.52 20.68 17.44
C ALA A 546 8.31 21.61 17.30
N ARG A 547 8.50 22.93 17.36
CA ARG A 547 7.46 23.93 17.13
C ARG A 547 7.84 24.82 15.95
N SER A 548 6.91 25.01 15.02
CA SER A 548 7.04 25.97 13.92
C SER A 548 5.94 27.03 14.00
N THR A 549 6.35 28.29 13.89
CA THR A 549 5.48 29.48 13.88
C THR A 549 5.33 30.07 12.46
N ASP A 550 5.99 29.47 11.47
CA ASP A 550 6.13 30.01 10.10
C ASP A 550 5.72 29.01 9.00
N GLY A 551 4.86 28.06 9.37
CA GLY A 551 4.30 27.08 8.44
C GLY A 551 5.27 25.97 8.03
N GLY A 552 6.18 25.58 8.94
CA GLY A 552 7.12 24.48 8.78
C GLY A 552 8.49 24.86 8.22
N LYS A 553 8.74 26.15 7.95
CA LYS A 553 10.01 26.61 7.38
C LYS A 553 11.15 26.52 8.38
N THR A 554 10.87 26.89 9.63
CA THR A 554 11.82 26.78 10.75
C THR A 554 11.18 26.10 11.95
N TRP A 555 12.02 25.49 12.80
CA TRP A 555 11.59 24.70 13.95
C TRP A 555 12.44 25.02 15.18
N THR A 556 11.79 25.46 16.26
CA THR A 556 12.39 25.49 17.61
C THR A 556 12.17 24.15 18.29
N LYS A 557 13.19 23.61 18.97
CA LYS A 557 13.18 22.25 19.50
C LYS A 557 13.33 22.25 21.03
N SER A 558 12.60 21.38 21.70
CA SER A 558 12.67 21.16 23.15
C SER A 558 12.40 19.70 23.49
N LYS A 559 12.65 19.29 24.74
CA LYS A 559 12.25 17.96 25.21
C LYS A 559 10.78 17.92 25.62
N THR A 560 10.14 16.79 25.40
CA THR A 560 8.85 16.42 26.03
C THR A 560 9.10 15.72 27.38
N PRO A 561 8.07 15.47 28.21
CA PRO A 561 8.22 14.59 29.37
C PRO A 561 8.31 13.09 29.00
N PHE A 562 8.07 12.73 27.74
CA PHE A 562 7.97 11.34 27.31
C PHE A 562 9.33 10.69 27.09
N ASP A 563 9.41 9.38 27.33
CA ASP A 563 10.59 8.58 27.04
C ASP A 563 10.91 8.62 25.54
N GLN A 564 12.19 8.48 25.19
CA GLN A 564 12.60 8.36 23.80
C GLN A 564 11.96 7.11 23.17
N LEU A 565 11.39 7.27 21.97
CA LEU A 565 10.90 6.15 21.18
C LEU A 565 12.00 5.53 20.32
N LEU A 566 11.99 4.21 20.21
CA LEU A 566 13.01 3.43 19.52
C LEU A 566 12.43 2.68 18.30
N SER A 567 13.26 1.86 17.64
CA SER A 567 12.80 1.00 16.55
C SER A 567 11.68 0.08 17.02
N GLY A 568 10.56 0.06 16.28
CA GLY A 568 9.34 -0.67 16.65
C GLY A 568 8.18 0.22 17.09
N GLU A 569 8.43 1.52 17.30
CA GLU A 569 7.49 2.43 17.96
C GLU A 569 7.27 3.71 17.14
N ARG A 570 6.05 4.26 17.21
CA ARG A 570 5.72 5.61 16.72
C ARG A 570 4.57 6.16 17.57
N PRO A 571 4.61 7.45 17.98
CA PRO A 571 3.52 8.02 18.74
C PRO A 571 2.32 8.31 17.83
N SER A 572 1.16 8.55 18.45
CA SER A 572 0.08 9.29 17.79
C SER A 572 -0.36 10.44 18.68
N VAL A 573 -0.58 11.60 18.05
CA VAL A 573 -1.10 12.79 18.72
C VAL A 573 -2.19 13.40 17.87
N ILE A 574 -3.34 13.67 18.48
CA ILE A 574 -4.49 14.32 17.84
C ILE A 574 -5.04 15.41 18.74
N ARG A 575 -5.71 16.40 18.14
CA ARG A 575 -6.54 17.36 18.89
C ARG A 575 -7.96 16.83 18.94
N LEU A 576 -8.47 16.63 20.16
CA LEU A 576 -9.83 16.17 20.40
C LEU A 576 -10.83 17.32 20.24
N ALA A 577 -12.11 16.98 20.10
CA ALA A 577 -13.23 17.91 20.06
C ALA A 577 -13.32 18.81 21.30
N SER A 578 -12.87 18.34 22.47
CA SER A 578 -12.74 19.15 23.70
C SER A 578 -11.67 20.25 23.60
N GLY A 579 -10.82 20.21 22.57
CA GLY A 579 -9.68 21.09 22.39
C GLY A 579 -8.41 20.61 23.10
N ARG A 580 -8.46 19.50 23.86
CA ARG A 580 -7.28 18.85 24.44
C ARG A 580 -6.45 18.16 23.38
N LEU A 581 -5.14 18.02 23.63
CA LEU A 581 -4.32 17.06 22.91
C LEU A 581 -4.48 15.68 23.56
N PHE A 582 -4.66 14.66 22.73
CA PHE A 582 -4.55 13.26 23.11
C PHE A 582 -3.25 12.70 22.54
N PHE A 583 -2.51 11.96 23.36
CA PHE A 583 -1.25 11.32 22.98
C PHE A 583 -1.30 9.84 23.37
N VAL A 584 -0.73 8.98 22.53
CA VAL A 584 -0.57 7.55 22.80
C VAL A 584 0.79 7.04 22.32
N ALA A 585 1.47 6.27 23.17
CA ALA A 585 2.75 5.63 22.86
C ALA A 585 3.06 4.47 23.84
N ASP A 586 4.16 3.78 23.57
CA ASP A 586 4.75 2.82 24.49
C ASP A 586 5.53 3.50 25.62
N TYR A 587 5.53 2.87 26.79
CA TYR A 587 6.38 3.22 27.91
C TYR A 587 7.73 2.49 27.73
N ASN A 588 8.85 3.21 27.71
CA ASN A 588 10.18 2.63 27.47
C ASN A 588 11.28 3.31 28.30
N PRO A 589 11.17 3.31 29.65
CA PRO A 589 12.11 4.02 30.52
C PRO A 589 13.52 3.44 30.51
N THR A 590 13.69 2.21 29.99
CA THR A 590 14.98 1.51 29.94
C THR A 590 15.65 1.56 28.56
N ASN A 591 15.07 2.28 27.59
CA ASN A 591 15.60 2.46 26.23
C ASN A 591 15.94 1.13 25.53
N GLN A 592 15.08 0.13 25.66
CA GLN A 592 15.27 -1.15 25.00
C GLN A 592 14.64 -1.14 23.60
N LYS A 593 15.44 -1.48 22.57
CA LYS A 593 14.95 -1.60 21.20
C LYS A 593 14.16 -2.90 21.04
N HIS A 594 13.02 -2.86 20.34
CA HIS A 594 12.21 -4.05 20.03
C HIS A 594 11.71 -4.85 21.25
N ILE A 595 11.76 -4.27 22.45
CA ILE A 595 11.32 -4.92 23.70
C ILE A 595 10.24 -4.04 24.33
N HIS A 596 8.99 -4.50 24.21
CA HIS A 596 7.80 -3.75 24.65
C HIS A 596 7.20 -4.38 25.92
N LYS A 597 7.96 -4.35 27.02
CA LYS A 597 7.60 -5.05 28.27
C LYS A 597 6.99 -4.15 29.34
N ASP A 598 7.20 -2.84 29.24
CA ASP A 598 6.86 -1.90 30.31
C ASP A 598 5.42 -1.32 30.18
N GLY A 599 4.72 -1.74 29.12
CA GLY A 599 3.34 -1.42 28.78
C GLY A 599 3.21 -0.17 27.90
N SER A 600 1.98 0.21 27.60
CA SER A 600 1.65 1.43 26.84
C SER A 600 0.80 2.38 27.66
N TYR A 601 0.67 3.63 27.20
CA TYR A 601 -0.12 4.65 27.90
C TYR A 601 -0.76 5.64 26.95
N VAL A 602 -1.78 6.31 27.49
CA VAL A 602 -2.43 7.47 26.87
C VAL A 602 -2.25 8.69 27.75
N ALA A 603 -2.28 9.88 27.16
CA ALA A 603 -2.13 11.13 27.90
C ALA A 603 -3.00 12.25 27.32
N LEU A 604 -3.46 13.16 28.19
CA LEU A 604 -4.21 14.35 27.84
C LEU A 604 -3.45 15.62 28.23
N SER A 605 -3.52 16.64 27.38
CA SER A 605 -2.97 17.97 27.67
C SER A 605 -3.97 19.07 27.33
N ASP A 606 -4.16 20.01 28.26
CA ASP A 606 -5.00 21.19 28.12
C ASP A 606 -4.24 22.41 27.54
N ASP A 607 -2.91 22.37 27.53
CA ASP A 607 -2.02 23.52 27.32
C ASP A 607 -1.02 23.30 26.16
N ASP A 608 -1.46 22.58 25.13
CA ASP A 608 -0.69 22.31 23.91
C ASP A 608 0.64 21.58 24.17
N GLY A 609 0.62 20.68 25.16
CA GLY A 609 1.68 19.73 25.44
C GLY A 609 2.71 20.18 26.48
N ALA A 610 2.45 21.28 27.20
CA ALA A 610 3.32 21.74 28.27
C ALA A 610 3.15 20.88 29.55
N THR A 611 1.92 20.48 29.87
CA THR A 611 1.59 19.56 30.96
C THR A 611 0.70 18.42 30.47
N TRP A 612 0.78 17.26 31.15
CA TRP A 612 0.11 16.03 30.74
C TRP A 612 -0.48 15.26 31.93
N THR A 613 -1.72 14.80 31.77
CA THR A 613 -2.32 13.75 32.61
C THR A 613 -2.15 12.41 31.90
N MET A 614 -1.37 11.49 32.47
CA MET A 614 -1.05 10.20 31.86
C MET A 614 -1.79 9.05 32.54
N LYS A 615 -2.21 8.05 31.76
CA LYS A 615 -2.83 6.81 32.24
C LYS A 615 -2.28 5.61 31.46
N LYS A 616 -1.81 4.59 32.18
CA LYS A 616 -1.41 3.32 31.56
C LYS A 616 -2.61 2.60 30.96
N LEU A 617 -2.41 1.98 29.82
CA LEU A 617 -3.38 1.06 29.23
C LEU A 617 -3.44 -0.24 30.07
N PRO A 618 -4.56 -0.98 30.00
CA PRO A 618 -4.68 -2.30 30.59
C PRO A 618 -3.53 -3.25 30.21
N SER A 619 -3.22 -4.21 31.09
CA SER A 619 -2.02 -5.05 31.01
C SER A 619 -1.98 -6.02 29.83
N ASP A 620 -3.12 -6.28 29.20
CA ASP A 620 -3.28 -7.03 27.95
C ASP A 620 -2.88 -6.23 26.70
N VAL A 621 -2.69 -4.92 26.84
CA VAL A 621 -2.06 -4.05 25.83
C VAL A 621 -0.61 -3.79 26.26
N LEU A 622 0.27 -4.72 25.89
CA LEU A 622 1.71 -4.62 26.21
C LEU A 622 2.41 -3.56 25.35
N THR A 623 1.95 -3.41 24.11
CA THR A 623 2.48 -2.45 23.14
C THR A 623 1.38 -1.89 22.26
N VAL A 624 1.49 -0.61 21.89
CA VAL A 624 0.74 0.00 20.79
C VAL A 624 1.58 0.06 19.51
N GLY A 625 2.91 -0.08 19.63
CA GLY A 625 3.87 -0.11 18.53
C GLY A 625 3.79 1.13 17.63
N TYR A 626 3.70 0.90 16.32
CA TYR A 626 3.38 1.93 15.34
C TYR A 626 1.88 2.22 15.30
N THR A 627 1.42 3.01 16.27
CA THR A 627 0.00 3.27 16.49
C THR A 627 -0.54 4.48 15.72
N THR A 628 -1.86 4.54 15.59
CA THR A 628 -2.61 5.70 15.11
C THR A 628 -3.87 5.86 15.94
N ALA A 629 -4.20 7.12 16.28
CA ALA A 629 -5.41 7.49 16.97
C ALA A 629 -6.31 8.36 16.08
N THR A 630 -7.62 8.24 16.28
CA THR A 630 -8.64 9.16 15.73
C THR A 630 -9.75 9.37 16.76
N GLN A 631 -10.64 10.33 16.53
CA GLN A 631 -11.84 10.52 17.35
C GLN A 631 -13.08 10.46 16.46
N GLY A 632 -14.03 9.61 16.84
CA GLY A 632 -15.33 9.51 16.20
C GLY A 632 -16.21 10.74 16.45
N PRO A 633 -17.25 10.97 15.62
CA PRO A 633 -18.21 12.06 15.82
C PRO A 633 -19.05 11.89 17.10
N ASP A 634 -19.06 10.71 17.69
CA ASP A 634 -19.65 10.40 19.00
C ASP A 634 -18.76 10.78 20.18
N GLY A 635 -17.54 11.28 19.93
CA GLY A 635 -16.57 11.69 20.94
C GLY A 635 -15.68 10.56 21.47
N ILE A 636 -15.88 9.32 21.02
CA ILE A 636 -15.04 8.18 21.38
C ILE A 636 -13.70 8.29 20.64
N ILE A 637 -12.62 7.99 21.36
CA ILE A 637 -11.26 7.95 20.86
C ILE A 637 -10.96 6.51 20.46
N HIS A 638 -10.49 6.32 19.24
CA HIS A 638 -10.11 5.02 18.70
C HIS A 638 -8.60 4.98 18.52
N VAL A 639 -7.96 3.94 19.04
CA VAL A 639 -6.53 3.68 18.89
C VAL A 639 -6.36 2.29 18.30
N VAL A 640 -5.52 2.15 17.28
CA VAL A 640 -5.17 0.81 16.76
C VAL A 640 -3.74 0.45 17.15
N THR A 641 -3.55 -0.78 17.62
CA THR A 641 -2.22 -1.29 17.95
C THR A 641 -1.54 -1.87 16.72
N SER A 642 -0.22 -1.95 16.79
CA SER A 642 0.56 -2.88 15.98
C SER A 642 1.58 -3.56 16.88
N LYS A 643 1.94 -4.81 16.57
CA LYS A 643 2.88 -5.64 17.35
C LYS A 643 2.30 -6.22 18.64
N ASN A 644 1.06 -5.88 19.04
CA ASN A 644 0.40 -6.54 20.15
C ASN A 644 -0.08 -7.94 19.70
N LYS A 645 -0.28 -8.86 20.65
CA LYS A 645 -0.75 -10.22 20.33
C LYS A 645 -1.96 -10.59 21.21
N PRO A 646 -3.19 -10.52 20.67
CA PRO A 646 -3.57 -10.05 19.32
C PRO A 646 -3.48 -8.52 19.18
N ASP A 647 -3.53 -8.03 17.94
CA ASP A 647 -3.66 -6.59 17.67
C ASP A 647 -5.12 -6.13 17.81
N TYR A 648 -5.30 -4.97 18.45
CA TYR A 648 -6.59 -4.43 18.86
C TYR A 648 -6.89 -3.07 18.24
N GLU A 649 -8.17 -2.84 17.98
CA GLU A 649 -8.76 -1.51 18.13
C GLU A 649 -9.12 -1.33 19.60
N ILE A 650 -8.76 -0.18 20.17
CA ILE A 650 -9.09 0.25 21.52
C ILE A 650 -10.01 1.46 21.39
N GLU A 651 -11.23 1.34 21.91
CA GLU A 651 -12.15 2.45 22.12
C GLU A 651 -11.99 2.97 23.55
N LEU A 652 -11.87 4.29 23.73
CA LEU A 652 -11.87 4.92 25.05
C LEU A 652 -12.40 6.35 25.01
N ASN A 653 -12.69 6.96 26.16
CA ASN A 653 -13.04 8.38 26.23
C ASN A 653 -12.21 9.15 27.25
N GLU A 654 -12.34 10.49 27.24
CA GLU A 654 -11.59 11.36 28.15
C GLU A 654 -11.92 11.09 29.63
N ALA A 655 -13.17 10.76 29.96
CA ALA A 655 -13.57 10.41 31.32
C ALA A 655 -12.80 9.19 31.85
N TRP A 656 -12.55 8.20 30.99
CA TRP A 656 -11.71 7.06 31.35
C TRP A 656 -10.26 7.47 31.59
N VAL A 657 -9.69 8.36 30.78
CA VAL A 657 -8.30 8.80 31.00
C VAL A 657 -8.14 9.58 32.32
N LEU A 658 -9.14 10.37 32.69
CA LEU A 658 -9.12 11.23 33.88
C LEU A 658 -9.46 10.47 35.18
N ASP A 659 -10.24 9.41 35.11
CA ASP A 659 -10.56 8.58 36.27
C ASP A 659 -9.43 7.57 36.57
N LYS A 660 -8.73 7.79 37.69
CA LYS A 660 -7.63 6.91 38.14
C LYS A 660 -8.11 5.51 38.58
N ASN A 661 -9.38 5.35 38.90
CA ASN A 661 -9.96 4.09 39.36
C ASN A 661 -10.58 3.28 38.21
N ALA A 662 -10.91 3.92 37.09
CA ALA A 662 -11.39 3.21 35.91
C ALA A 662 -10.28 2.28 35.36
N SER A 663 -10.61 1.03 35.07
CA SER A 663 -9.66 0.05 34.52
C SER A 663 -10.41 -1.05 33.77
N GLY A 664 -9.71 -1.71 32.83
CA GLY A 664 -10.24 -2.83 32.08
C GLY A 664 -11.37 -2.48 31.11
N ASP A 665 -11.94 -3.52 30.51
CA ASP A 665 -13.10 -3.42 29.63
C ASP A 665 -14.35 -3.06 30.44
N THR A 666 -15.00 -1.97 30.03
CA THR A 666 -16.25 -1.48 30.61
C THR A 666 -17.46 -1.84 29.74
N GLY A 667 -17.22 -2.38 28.53
CA GLY A 667 -18.21 -2.98 27.66
C GLY A 667 -18.66 -4.33 28.21
N ALA A 668 -19.72 -4.35 29.01
CA ALA A 668 -20.37 -5.61 29.40
C ALA A 668 -21.00 -6.31 28.18
N SER A 669 -21.34 -7.60 28.31
CA SER A 669 -22.20 -8.30 27.33
C SER A 669 -23.50 -7.53 27.11
N ALA A 670 -23.51 -6.70 26.08
CA ALA A 670 -24.57 -5.74 25.86
C ALA A 670 -25.80 -6.43 25.28
N THR A 671 -26.98 -6.00 25.71
CA THR A 671 -28.24 -6.50 25.15
C THR A 671 -29.00 -5.37 24.49
N VAL A 672 -29.55 -5.62 23.31
CA VAL A 672 -30.44 -4.69 22.61
C VAL A 672 -31.88 -5.09 22.93
N ALA A 673 -32.57 -4.26 23.73
CA ALA A 673 -33.95 -4.54 24.13
C ALA A 673 -34.95 -4.35 22.98
N LYS A 674 -34.70 -3.39 22.08
CA LYS A 674 -35.56 -3.11 20.93
C LYS A 674 -34.76 -2.55 19.75
N ALA A 675 -34.76 -3.29 18.65
CA ALA A 675 -34.22 -2.85 17.37
C ALA A 675 -35.26 -2.10 16.54
N LYS A 676 -34.81 -1.14 15.74
CA LYS A 676 -35.58 -0.45 14.70
C LYS A 676 -35.04 -0.83 13.33
N LYS A 677 -35.95 -1.02 12.38
CA LYS A 677 -35.62 -1.29 10.97
C LYS A 677 -35.36 0.01 10.21
N PHE A 678 -34.35 0.00 9.36
CA PHE A 678 -33.94 1.11 8.51
C PHE A 678 -33.80 0.66 7.05
N THR A 679 -33.97 1.60 6.12
CA THR A 679 -33.86 1.35 4.68
C THR A 679 -33.10 2.47 3.97
N GLU A 680 -32.28 2.13 2.98
CA GLU A 680 -31.58 3.08 2.09
C GLU A 680 -31.58 2.51 0.67
N GLY A 681 -32.43 3.05 -0.21
CA GLY A 681 -32.74 2.38 -1.47
C GLY A 681 -33.35 1.00 -1.21
N LYS A 682 -32.72 -0.05 -1.76
CA LYS A 682 -33.09 -1.46 -1.50
C LYS A 682 -32.40 -2.04 -0.27
N THR A 683 -31.38 -1.38 0.27
CA THR A 683 -30.64 -1.84 1.44
C THR A 683 -31.52 -1.77 2.67
N VAL A 684 -31.47 -2.81 3.50
CA VAL A 684 -32.24 -2.94 4.74
C VAL A 684 -31.29 -3.33 5.86
N TRP A 685 -31.45 -2.74 7.05
CA TRP A 685 -30.76 -3.17 8.27
C TRP A 685 -31.59 -2.87 9.51
N SER A 686 -31.19 -3.41 10.65
CA SER A 686 -31.83 -3.11 11.95
C SER A 686 -30.79 -2.80 13.01
N ALA A 687 -31.08 -1.83 13.88
CA ALA A 687 -30.19 -1.44 14.97
C ALA A 687 -30.97 -0.95 16.19
N GLY A 688 -30.38 -1.03 17.38
CA GLY A 688 -30.97 -0.54 18.61
C GLY A 688 -29.94 -0.04 19.62
N VAL A 689 -30.43 0.66 20.65
CA VAL A 689 -29.60 1.08 21.79
C VAL A 689 -29.40 -0.13 22.69
N ALA A 690 -28.14 -0.46 22.96
CA ALA A 690 -27.76 -1.53 23.86
C ALA A 690 -27.78 -1.05 25.33
N SER A 691 -27.77 -2.00 26.26
CA SER A 691 -27.83 -1.74 27.71
C SER A 691 -26.68 -0.88 28.26
N ASP A 692 -25.57 -0.78 27.53
CA ASP A 692 -24.41 0.04 27.84
C ASP A 692 -24.42 1.42 27.13
N GLY A 693 -25.47 1.72 26.37
CA GLY A 693 -25.65 2.98 25.66
C GLY A 693 -25.10 3.00 24.23
N ARG A 694 -24.41 1.95 23.77
CA ARG A 694 -23.98 1.85 22.37
C ARG A 694 -25.15 1.68 21.42
N VAL A 695 -24.94 2.02 20.15
CA VAL A 695 -25.88 1.70 19.08
C VAL A 695 -25.33 0.53 18.30
N LEU A 696 -25.98 -0.63 18.43
CA LEU A 696 -25.52 -1.89 17.85
C LEU A 696 -26.51 -2.41 16.81
N LEU A 697 -26.00 -3.09 15.79
CA LEU A 697 -26.82 -3.82 14.81
C LEU A 697 -27.53 -4.98 15.50
N ASP A 698 -28.82 -5.17 15.25
CA ASP A 698 -29.62 -6.27 15.83
C ASP A 698 -30.79 -6.60 14.89
N GLY A 699 -30.71 -7.74 14.22
CA GLY A 699 -31.61 -8.19 13.16
C GLY A 699 -30.95 -8.30 11.78
N PRO A 700 -31.74 -8.53 10.72
CA PRO A 700 -31.25 -8.78 9.37
C PRO A 700 -30.72 -7.52 8.70
N GLU A 701 -29.66 -7.72 7.92
CA GLU A 701 -29.05 -6.75 7.03
C GLU A 701 -28.90 -7.33 5.62
N SER A 702 -29.22 -6.55 4.59
CA SER A 702 -29.23 -7.00 3.20
C SER A 702 -28.90 -5.86 2.24
N PHE A 703 -27.99 -6.12 1.31
CA PHE A 703 -27.54 -5.21 0.26
C PHE A 703 -27.73 -5.83 -1.11
N PHE A 704 -27.85 -4.96 -2.11
CA PHE A 704 -28.15 -5.34 -3.48
C PHE A 704 -27.23 -4.60 -4.44
N TYR A 705 -26.87 -5.26 -5.53
CA TYR A 705 -26.23 -4.62 -6.67
C TYR A 705 -27.19 -3.65 -7.37
N ALA A 706 -26.65 -2.78 -8.22
CA ALA A 706 -27.46 -1.86 -9.04
C ALA A 706 -28.50 -2.58 -9.92
N ASN A 707 -28.19 -3.81 -10.36
CA ASN A 707 -29.12 -4.67 -11.11
C ASN A 707 -30.25 -5.27 -10.24
N GLY A 708 -30.26 -5.01 -8.93
CA GLY A 708 -31.26 -5.48 -7.97
C GLY A 708 -31.04 -6.90 -7.44
N LYS A 709 -29.99 -7.60 -7.85
CA LYS A 709 -29.64 -8.92 -7.30
C LYS A 709 -28.98 -8.77 -5.92
N PRO A 710 -29.16 -9.76 -5.01
CA PRO A 710 -28.52 -9.73 -3.70
C PRO A 710 -26.99 -9.70 -3.82
N MET A 711 -26.36 -8.89 -2.96
CA MET A 711 -24.90 -8.74 -2.87
C MET A 711 -24.37 -9.35 -1.58
N TRP A 712 -24.81 -8.81 -0.44
CA TRP A 712 -24.39 -9.25 0.88
C TRP A 712 -25.58 -9.31 1.83
N SER A 713 -25.65 -10.35 2.65
CA SER A 713 -26.67 -10.50 3.68
C SER A 713 -26.09 -11.13 4.94
N VAL A 714 -26.56 -10.67 6.10
CA VAL A 714 -26.13 -11.15 7.41
C VAL A 714 -27.20 -10.86 8.46
N ASP A 715 -27.26 -11.66 9.52
CA ASP A 715 -28.04 -11.36 10.71
C ASP A 715 -27.11 -10.93 11.86
N PHE A 716 -27.54 -9.93 12.63
CA PHE A 716 -26.83 -9.48 13.81
C PHE A 716 -27.61 -9.74 15.10
N LYS A 717 -26.89 -9.98 16.20
CA LYS A 717 -27.40 -9.93 17.56
C LYS A 717 -26.48 -9.08 18.42
N ALA A 718 -26.97 -7.93 18.88
CA ALA A 718 -26.18 -6.96 19.65
C ALA A 718 -24.77 -6.73 19.06
N GLY A 719 -24.71 -6.44 17.76
CA GLY A 719 -23.49 -6.13 17.01
C GLY A 719 -22.65 -7.32 16.58
N ARG A 720 -22.97 -8.54 17.02
CA ARG A 720 -22.27 -9.78 16.62
C ARG A 720 -22.99 -10.47 15.46
N LYS A 721 -22.25 -10.99 14.49
CA LYS A 721 -22.81 -11.77 13.38
C LYS A 721 -23.35 -13.10 13.90
N VAL A 722 -24.53 -13.48 13.45
CA VAL A 722 -25.21 -14.74 13.82
C VAL A 722 -25.84 -15.39 12.58
N GLY A 723 -26.17 -16.67 12.67
CA GLY A 723 -26.83 -17.38 11.57
C GLY A 723 -25.93 -17.51 10.35
N GLU A 724 -26.34 -16.96 9.21
CA GLU A 724 -25.62 -17.09 7.94
C GLU A 724 -25.24 -15.73 7.36
N GLU A 725 -23.98 -15.57 6.97
CA GLU A 725 -23.46 -14.42 6.23
C GLU A 725 -23.10 -14.88 4.81
N LYS A 726 -23.55 -14.15 3.78
CA LYS A 726 -23.33 -14.49 2.37
C LYS A 726 -22.82 -13.28 1.61
N TYR A 727 -21.79 -13.48 0.79
CA TYR A 727 -21.38 -12.52 -0.23
C TYR A 727 -21.43 -13.18 -1.61
N LEU A 728 -22.17 -12.56 -2.53
CA LEU A 728 -22.47 -13.06 -3.86
C LEU A 728 -21.96 -12.08 -4.92
N LEU A 729 -21.58 -12.59 -6.09
CA LEU A 729 -21.28 -11.81 -7.29
C LEU A 729 -22.55 -11.26 -7.96
N PRO A 730 -22.44 -10.28 -8.89
CA PRO A 730 -23.59 -9.71 -9.58
C PRO A 730 -24.44 -10.69 -10.39
N ASP A 731 -23.90 -11.86 -10.73
CA ASP A 731 -24.63 -12.94 -11.41
C ASP A 731 -25.41 -13.84 -10.44
N GLY A 732 -25.10 -13.81 -9.14
CA GLY A 732 -25.67 -14.63 -8.07
C GLY A 732 -24.73 -15.74 -7.57
N THR A 733 -23.55 -15.89 -8.18
CA THR A 733 -22.55 -16.88 -7.77
C THR A 733 -22.00 -16.52 -6.38
N PRO A 734 -21.95 -17.44 -5.42
CA PRO A 734 -21.35 -17.15 -4.12
C PRO A 734 -19.85 -16.90 -4.28
N VAL A 735 -19.32 -15.88 -3.57
CA VAL A 735 -17.88 -15.71 -3.34
C VAL A 735 -17.50 -16.50 -2.09
N TRP A 736 -18.27 -16.31 -1.02
CA TRP A 736 -18.16 -17.07 0.21
C TRP A 736 -19.47 -17.10 1.00
N THR A 737 -19.56 -18.06 1.92
CA THR A 737 -20.64 -18.18 2.91
C THR A 737 -20.04 -18.49 4.27
N LYS A 738 -20.50 -17.81 5.31
CA LYS A 738 -20.13 -18.09 6.69
C LYS A 738 -21.36 -18.51 7.50
N ARG A 739 -21.17 -19.43 8.44
CA ARG A 739 -22.23 -19.91 9.33
C ARG A 739 -21.77 -19.85 10.77
N TYR A 740 -22.50 -19.12 11.61
CA TYR A 740 -22.18 -18.81 12.99
C TYR A 740 -23.02 -19.65 13.95
N SER A 741 -22.35 -20.27 14.92
CA SER A 741 -22.94 -21.09 15.97
C SER A 741 -23.06 -20.32 17.28
N ASP A 742 -24.02 -20.70 18.11
CA ASP A 742 -24.27 -20.06 19.43
C ASP A 742 -23.08 -20.21 20.40
N ASP A 743 -22.20 -21.19 20.18
CA ASP A 743 -21.00 -21.43 21.00
C ASP A 743 -19.80 -20.55 20.61
N GLY A 744 -19.99 -19.60 19.68
CA GLY A 744 -18.95 -18.69 19.19
C GLY A 744 -18.03 -19.27 18.13
N THR A 745 -18.30 -20.49 17.65
CA THR A 745 -17.61 -21.06 16.48
C THR A 745 -18.32 -20.70 15.18
N TRP A 746 -17.59 -20.72 14.07
CA TRP A 746 -18.16 -20.50 12.74
C TRP A 746 -17.39 -21.21 11.63
N THR A 747 -18.07 -21.49 10.52
CA THR A 747 -17.50 -22.09 9.31
C THR A 747 -17.43 -21.06 8.20
N TRP A 748 -16.40 -21.11 7.34
CA TRP A 748 -16.22 -20.29 6.15
C TRP A 748 -16.03 -21.18 4.90
N ASP A 749 -17.03 -21.20 4.03
CA ASP A 749 -16.97 -21.81 2.70
C ASP A 749 -16.58 -20.75 1.65
N ASN A 750 -15.58 -21.04 0.82
CA ASN A 750 -15.17 -20.19 -0.30
C ASN A 750 -15.42 -20.89 -1.63
N PHE A 751 -15.74 -20.11 -2.67
CA PHE A 751 -16.17 -20.63 -3.97
C PHE A 751 -15.38 -19.98 -5.12
N ASP A 752 -15.15 -20.74 -6.18
CA ASP A 752 -14.61 -20.21 -7.43
C ASP A 752 -15.69 -19.53 -8.29
N ARG A 753 -15.28 -18.95 -9.42
CA ARG A 753 -16.18 -18.26 -10.37
C ARG A 753 -17.24 -19.17 -11.00
N THR A 754 -17.10 -20.49 -10.91
CA THR A 754 -18.13 -21.45 -11.38
C THR A 754 -19.17 -21.77 -10.30
N GLY A 755 -18.98 -21.25 -9.09
CA GLY A 755 -19.79 -21.56 -7.92
C GLY A 755 -19.40 -22.88 -7.25
N LYS A 756 -18.27 -23.47 -7.62
CA LYS A 756 -17.76 -24.67 -6.96
C LYS A 756 -17.01 -24.28 -5.68
N ARG A 757 -17.33 -24.93 -4.56
CA ARG A 757 -16.61 -24.74 -3.30
C ARG A 757 -15.16 -25.19 -3.44
N VAL A 758 -14.22 -24.30 -3.10
CA VAL A 758 -12.77 -24.54 -3.18
C VAL A 758 -12.10 -24.74 -1.82
N ALA A 759 -12.69 -24.20 -0.74
CA ALA A 759 -12.16 -24.36 0.61
C ALA A 759 -13.25 -24.24 1.67
N THR A 760 -13.02 -24.90 2.81
CA THR A 760 -13.80 -24.86 4.04
C THR A 760 -12.85 -24.64 5.21
N SER A 761 -13.18 -23.72 6.11
CA SER A 761 -12.41 -23.50 7.35
C SER A 761 -13.31 -23.27 8.56
N HIS A 762 -12.82 -23.64 9.74
CA HIS A 762 -13.53 -23.55 11.02
C HIS A 762 -12.79 -22.61 11.95
N TRP A 763 -13.52 -21.79 12.68
CA TRP A 763 -12.96 -20.66 13.43
C TRP A 763 -13.67 -20.49 14.78
N ARG A 764 -12.98 -19.84 15.72
CA ARG A 764 -13.55 -19.28 16.96
C ARG A 764 -13.03 -17.87 17.14
N GLY A 765 -13.93 -16.89 17.18
CA GLY A 765 -13.55 -15.48 17.02
C GLY A 765 -12.73 -15.30 15.75
N LYS A 766 -11.54 -14.72 15.84
CA LYS A 766 -10.60 -14.58 14.71
C LYS A 766 -9.54 -15.68 14.63
N THR A 767 -9.63 -16.73 15.45
CA THR A 767 -8.65 -17.83 15.47
C THR A 767 -9.11 -19.02 14.65
N LEU A 768 -8.28 -19.47 13.70
CA LEU A 768 -8.49 -20.67 12.90
C LEU A 768 -8.43 -21.91 13.81
N LEU A 769 -9.38 -22.82 13.69
CA LEU A 769 -9.39 -24.13 14.37
C LEU A 769 -8.82 -25.20 13.44
N ASP A 770 -9.40 -25.34 12.25
CA ASP A 770 -8.98 -26.29 11.22
C ASP A 770 -9.51 -25.90 9.82
N SER A 771 -9.05 -26.59 8.77
CA SER A 771 -9.49 -26.37 7.38
C SER A 771 -9.31 -27.62 6.51
N ASP A 772 -10.07 -27.70 5.41
CA ASP A 772 -9.87 -28.73 4.37
C ASP A 772 -8.71 -28.41 3.39
N VAL A 773 -8.14 -27.20 3.50
CA VAL A 773 -6.93 -26.80 2.79
C VAL A 773 -5.71 -27.50 3.41
N PRO A 774 -4.91 -28.24 2.61
CA PRO A 774 -3.69 -28.87 3.11
C PRO A 774 -2.68 -27.84 3.63
N ASP A 775 -2.03 -28.17 4.74
CA ASP A 775 -0.91 -27.38 5.23
C ASP A 775 0.24 -27.39 4.21
N PRO A 776 1.05 -26.32 4.13
CA PRO A 776 2.23 -26.31 3.30
C PRO A 776 3.15 -27.42 3.83
N ILE A 777 3.91 -28.07 2.94
CA ILE A 777 4.95 -29.00 3.37
C ILE A 777 6.03 -28.17 4.05
N ILE A 778 5.96 -28.02 5.38
CA ILE A 778 7.00 -27.36 6.15
C ILE A 778 8.23 -28.27 6.10
N LYS A 779 9.19 -27.96 5.22
CA LYS A 779 10.56 -28.44 5.43
C LYS A 779 10.97 -27.89 6.78
N LYS A 780 11.16 -28.76 7.78
CA LYS A 780 11.77 -28.39 9.06
C LYS A 780 13.02 -27.57 8.73
N LYS A 781 12.95 -26.24 8.89
CA LYS A 781 14.17 -25.47 9.06
C LYS A 781 14.83 -26.13 10.26
N ASN A 782 16.08 -26.56 10.11
CA ASN A 782 16.90 -26.86 11.28
C ASN A 782 16.71 -25.68 12.23
N ASP A 783 16.18 -25.94 13.43
CA ASP A 783 16.07 -24.98 14.51
C ASP A 783 17.48 -24.56 14.93
N LYS A 784 18.12 -23.73 14.10
CA LYS A 784 18.84 -22.60 14.64
C LYS A 784 17.75 -21.60 14.93
N LEU A 785 17.22 -21.67 16.15
CA LEU A 785 16.80 -20.48 16.88
C LEU A 785 17.70 -19.35 16.40
N ALA A 786 17.12 -18.35 15.75
CA ALA A 786 17.83 -17.12 15.53
C ALA A 786 18.40 -16.73 16.89
N ALA A 787 19.73 -16.71 17.00
CA ALA A 787 20.35 -16.00 18.09
C ALA A 787 19.71 -14.60 18.09
N PRO A 788 19.41 -14.01 19.26
CA PRO A 788 19.03 -12.60 19.29
C PRO A 788 20.10 -11.84 18.50
N GLU A 789 19.71 -11.21 17.39
CA GLU A 789 20.63 -10.39 16.60
C GLU A 789 21.16 -9.31 17.54
N GLY A 790 22.41 -9.49 17.97
CA GLY A 790 23.16 -8.51 18.70
C GLY A 790 23.72 -7.46 17.76
N GLU A 791 23.74 -6.23 18.30
CA GLU A 791 24.33 -4.96 17.83
C GLU A 791 23.48 -4.02 16.96
#